data_AF-A0A969J177-F1
#
_entry.id   AF-A0A969J177-F1
#
_cell.length_a   1.000
_cell.length_b   1.000
_cell.length_c   1.000
_cell.angle_alpha   90.00
_cell.angle_beta   90.00
_cell.angle_gamma   90.00
#
_symmetry.space_group_name_H-M   'P 1'
#
loop_
_entity.id
_entity.type
_entity.pdbx_description
1 polymer ?
#
loop_
_entity_poly.entity_id
_entity_poly.type
_entity_poly.pdbx_seq_one_letter_code
_entity_poly.pdbx_strand_id
1 'polypeptide(L)'
;MIQVQSPTVVYVNPIDGDDGAIGDQGNPYKTMTRALQQAVAGCTIHLGAGIYSVESGEVFPAIVSAGVSVIGNIAGRGSGIVIEGGGDYDSPTFDRQCITLLLEDTAQLRGVTVTNPIVKGTGVWLESGIGTIANCTLRNCGREGVFVTGEANLAIVNSIFLENAASGISFVRHAKGEVRRSFFRRNGFGITISDYAAPLVIECQIMENRSGIVLSGMARPVLRGNFLERNTRDGVSVFNNALPDLGNPHYPAGNFSRENAEFDLRNSTSFVLLSVGNYLSPTRISGSVSFQMSQIVRDRPVSADRLHNGQTPPRASTLSSSPHLLPPLSPPPLDRPIPSQHWAAAFIRSLAERRVFSGLWDGSLKPELTVSRAQFAMLLTKALPLPTKRSSQGFQDVPANHWAAAAIAQADRMGFLSGFPDQTFRPEELLTRLDALVSLVNGLGLTGDNPSVLGVYRDRAQIPSFAIGAIAAATQHRLVMSYPWVDRLNPWARLTWAEVAVMLYQALVVTEQAIALPCPYIVNPQPNATFADIQGHWAAEFIRGLASQGLMDGLTEGQFEPDRPMMRSEYAELLVKGFNPAADRPAKFFADIPPDSEWADAIQQVYQGKLMGGFADNTFHPNRGITRVQVLLSLVNAIKFPAADLAILDRYQDAETIPASVRNVVATATTEWLVVNYPNLRELHPNQPATRAEIAAMVYQALVRLGRASAISSPYIIHPQQPNQKQPRDPNAALVVAIDPGHGGFDLGGIGLDGVREKDVTLPMAIDVADWLKRQNIQPILTRSGDYDLELATRVEIAENADADLFISLHANVNPNQPTLNGLELYHYAASTESARLAQAIHHSLVRSIEVRDRGIHHANFYTLRLPPMPSVLVEIGYLTGQQDAANLANATYRNYLAQAIAIGILRYVQQMRE
;
A
#
# COMPACT_ATOMS: atom_id res chain seq x y z
N MET A 1 -22.51 26.43 -26.50
CA MET A 1 -21.50 25.68 -27.28
C MET A 1 -21.85 24.22 -27.19
N ILE A 2 -21.66 23.44 -28.25
CA ILE A 2 -21.88 21.98 -28.21
C ILE A 2 -20.63 21.37 -27.57
N GLN A 3 -20.79 20.67 -26.44
CA GLN A 3 -19.74 19.77 -25.97
C GLN A 3 -19.71 18.55 -26.90
N VAL A 4 -18.68 18.46 -27.72
CA VAL A 4 -18.35 17.23 -28.43
C VAL A 4 -17.83 16.26 -27.37
N GLN A 5 -18.53 15.12 -27.19
CA GLN A 5 -17.99 14.04 -26.36
C GLN A 5 -16.75 13.48 -27.03
N SER A 6 -15.63 13.42 -26.33
CA SER A 6 -14.39 12.82 -26.86
C SER A 6 -14.65 11.37 -27.27
N PRO A 7 -14.21 10.94 -28.47
CA PRO A 7 -14.51 9.60 -28.96
C PRO A 7 -13.83 8.53 -28.09
N THR A 8 -14.60 7.52 -27.67
CA THR A 8 -14.10 6.38 -26.87
C THR A 8 -13.15 5.48 -27.66
N VAL A 9 -13.22 5.52 -28.99
CA VAL A 9 -12.37 4.76 -29.91
C VAL A 9 -11.89 5.68 -31.03
N VAL A 10 -10.59 5.66 -31.31
CA VAL A 10 -9.90 6.47 -32.32
C VAL A 10 -9.08 5.57 -33.23
N TYR A 11 -8.99 5.89 -34.52
CA TYR A 11 -8.21 5.14 -35.51
C TYR A 11 -7.08 6.02 -36.08
N VAL A 12 -5.94 5.40 -36.36
CA VAL A 12 -4.72 6.06 -36.86
C VAL A 12 -4.06 5.24 -37.95
N ASN A 13 -3.65 5.87 -39.06
CA ASN A 13 -2.87 5.23 -40.13
C ASN A 13 -1.82 6.21 -40.69
N PRO A 14 -0.50 5.93 -40.60
CA PRO A 14 0.56 6.86 -40.98
C PRO A 14 0.75 6.95 -42.51
N ILE A 15 0.14 6.04 -43.26
CA ILE A 15 0.17 6.00 -44.73
C ILE A 15 -1.01 6.79 -45.30
N ASP A 16 -2.24 6.43 -44.89
CA ASP A 16 -3.49 6.88 -45.53
C ASP A 16 -4.33 7.88 -44.68
N GLY A 17 -3.91 8.20 -43.45
CA GLY A 17 -4.64 9.10 -42.54
C GLY A 17 -4.30 10.59 -42.69
N ASP A 18 -5.11 11.43 -42.05
CA ASP A 18 -4.96 12.89 -42.00
C ASP A 18 -5.24 13.41 -40.57
N ASP A 19 -4.34 14.24 -40.02
CA ASP A 19 -4.51 14.83 -38.68
C ASP A 19 -5.55 15.97 -38.63
N GLY A 20 -6.00 16.44 -39.79
CA GLY A 20 -7.20 17.26 -39.97
C GLY A 20 -8.52 16.48 -39.98
N ALA A 21 -8.49 15.15 -39.99
CA ALA A 21 -9.68 14.30 -39.97
C ALA A 21 -10.35 14.24 -38.58
N ILE A 22 -11.36 13.38 -38.43
CA ILE A 22 -12.11 13.19 -37.17
C ILE A 22 -11.71 11.94 -36.38
N GLY A 23 -10.77 11.13 -36.89
CA GLY A 23 -10.21 9.98 -36.19
C GLY A 23 -11.11 8.73 -36.15
N ASP A 24 -12.11 8.64 -37.03
CA ASP A 24 -12.96 7.44 -37.16
C ASP A 24 -12.34 6.39 -38.11
N GLN A 25 -12.98 5.22 -38.24
CA GLN A 25 -12.43 4.11 -39.03
C GLN A 25 -12.35 4.40 -40.55
N GLY A 26 -13.16 5.33 -41.06
CA GLY A 26 -13.12 5.76 -42.47
C GLY A 26 -12.20 6.96 -42.71
N ASN A 27 -11.97 7.77 -41.68
CA ASN A 27 -11.24 9.03 -41.71
C ASN A 27 -10.23 9.06 -40.53
N PRO A 28 -9.24 8.14 -40.50
CA PRO A 28 -8.31 8.01 -39.38
C PRO A 28 -7.35 9.21 -39.30
N TYR A 29 -6.86 9.49 -38.10
CA TYR A 29 -5.72 10.40 -37.93
C TYR A 29 -4.48 9.84 -38.65
N LYS A 30 -3.53 10.71 -38.99
CA LYS A 30 -2.25 10.28 -39.53
C LYS A 30 -1.30 9.83 -38.42
N THR A 31 -1.19 10.63 -37.37
CA THR A 31 -0.21 10.43 -36.29
C THR A 31 -0.85 9.92 -35.00
N MET A 32 -0.12 9.05 -34.31
CA MET A 32 -0.42 8.65 -32.94
C MET A 32 -0.29 9.86 -32.00
N THR A 33 0.63 10.78 -32.29
CA THR A 33 0.76 12.08 -31.63
C THR A 33 -0.55 12.87 -31.62
N ARG A 34 -1.24 13.00 -32.77
CA ARG A 34 -2.55 13.65 -32.88
C ARG A 34 -3.63 12.92 -32.07
N ALA A 35 -3.64 11.59 -32.11
CA ALA A 35 -4.59 10.78 -31.35
C ALA A 35 -4.40 10.91 -29.83
N LEU A 36 -3.15 10.85 -29.35
CA LEU A 36 -2.81 10.98 -27.93
C LEU A 36 -3.17 12.38 -27.38
N GLN A 37 -2.95 13.44 -28.16
CA GLN A 37 -3.38 14.81 -27.80
C GLN A 37 -4.91 14.97 -27.64
N GLN A 38 -5.72 14.03 -28.12
CA GLN A 38 -7.19 14.05 -27.98
C GLN A 38 -7.71 12.94 -27.06
N ALA A 39 -6.82 12.08 -26.54
CA ALA A 39 -7.19 10.95 -25.71
C ALA A 39 -7.50 11.36 -24.27
N VAL A 40 -8.45 10.67 -23.67
CA VAL A 40 -8.82 10.76 -22.25
C VAL A 40 -8.89 9.34 -21.66
N ALA A 41 -8.91 9.22 -20.34
CA ALA A 41 -9.02 7.92 -19.67
C ALA A 41 -10.21 7.09 -20.21
N GLY A 42 -9.94 5.84 -20.59
CA GLY A 42 -10.90 4.96 -21.27
C GLY A 42 -10.89 5.01 -22.80
N CYS A 43 -10.15 5.94 -23.42
CA CYS A 43 -9.98 5.99 -24.88
C CYS A 43 -9.13 4.82 -25.39
N THR A 44 -9.55 4.23 -26.51
CA THR A 44 -8.82 3.20 -27.24
C THR A 44 -8.33 3.71 -28.59
N ILE A 45 -7.02 3.72 -28.81
CA ILE A 45 -6.38 4.15 -30.06
C ILE A 45 -5.98 2.91 -30.86
N HIS A 46 -6.61 2.70 -32.01
CA HIS A 46 -6.29 1.64 -32.96
C HIS A 46 -5.26 2.09 -34.00
N LEU A 47 -4.12 1.39 -34.05
CA LEU A 47 -3.06 1.62 -35.03
C LEU A 47 -3.24 0.70 -36.25
N GLY A 48 -3.29 1.29 -37.44
CA GLY A 48 -3.16 0.61 -38.72
C GLY A 48 -1.72 0.18 -39.03
N ALA A 49 -1.53 -0.62 -40.09
CA ALA A 49 -0.22 -1.09 -40.49
C ALA A 49 0.66 0.07 -41.02
N GLY A 50 1.93 0.11 -40.60
CA GLY A 50 2.85 1.17 -40.98
C GLY A 50 4.03 1.34 -40.02
N ILE A 51 4.83 2.38 -40.30
CA ILE A 51 5.88 2.88 -39.41
C ILE A 51 5.42 4.25 -38.89
N TYR A 52 5.45 4.39 -37.58
CA TYR A 52 5.11 5.58 -36.81
C TYR A 52 6.43 6.17 -36.31
N SER A 53 6.95 7.17 -37.02
CA SER A 53 8.25 7.79 -36.79
C SER A 53 8.22 9.30 -37.07
N VAL A 54 9.34 9.99 -36.87
CA VAL A 54 9.44 11.43 -37.16
C VAL A 54 9.15 11.72 -38.64
N GLU A 55 9.50 10.80 -39.55
CA GLU A 55 9.19 10.88 -40.98
C GLU A 55 7.69 10.73 -41.30
N SER A 56 6.91 10.01 -40.47
CA SER A 56 5.45 9.96 -40.62
C SER A 56 4.74 11.14 -39.94
N GLY A 57 5.45 11.88 -39.09
CA GLY A 57 4.97 13.08 -38.37
C GLY A 57 4.91 12.94 -36.84
N GLU A 58 5.44 11.85 -36.25
CA GLU A 58 5.38 11.64 -34.81
C GLU A 58 6.33 12.56 -34.02
N VAL A 59 5.89 12.94 -32.81
CA VAL A 59 6.70 13.63 -31.81
C VAL A 59 7.01 12.66 -30.67
N PHE A 60 8.29 12.52 -30.33
CA PHE A 60 8.76 11.69 -29.22
C PHE A 60 9.37 12.56 -28.11
N PRO A 61 9.28 12.15 -26.83
CA PRO A 61 8.65 10.92 -26.33
C PRO A 61 7.12 11.01 -26.41
N ALA A 62 6.47 9.96 -26.92
CA ALA A 62 5.01 9.94 -27.02
C ALA A 62 4.42 9.40 -25.71
N ILE A 63 3.58 10.20 -25.06
CA ILE A 63 3.00 9.92 -23.75
C ILE A 63 1.66 9.21 -23.92
N VAL A 64 1.57 7.96 -23.47
CA VAL A 64 0.29 7.23 -23.39
C VAL A 64 -0.34 7.56 -22.03
N SER A 65 -1.23 8.55 -22.06
CA SER A 65 -1.80 9.13 -20.85
C SER A 65 -2.66 8.18 -20.03
N ALA A 66 -2.92 8.57 -18.77
CA ALA A 66 -3.58 7.72 -17.79
C ALA A 66 -4.90 7.10 -18.30
N GLY A 67 -5.01 5.78 -18.21
CA GLY A 67 -6.18 5.00 -18.66
C GLY A 67 -6.38 4.90 -20.17
N VAL A 68 -5.45 5.36 -21.01
CA VAL A 68 -5.52 5.23 -22.48
C VAL A 68 -4.97 3.86 -22.91
N SER A 69 -5.59 3.25 -23.93
CA SER A 69 -5.16 1.96 -24.51
C SER A 69 -4.75 2.09 -25.98
N VAL A 70 -3.47 1.88 -26.29
CA VAL A 70 -2.95 1.83 -27.67
C VAL A 70 -2.93 0.37 -28.14
N ILE A 71 -3.62 0.08 -29.25
CA ILE A 71 -3.86 -1.27 -29.76
C ILE A 71 -3.50 -1.40 -31.25
N GLY A 72 -2.58 -2.31 -31.56
CA GLY A 72 -2.28 -2.77 -32.92
C GLY A 72 -2.61 -4.26 -33.14
N ASN A 73 -1.75 -4.93 -33.91
CA ASN A 73 -1.80 -6.34 -34.27
C ASN A 73 -1.44 -7.26 -33.10
N ILE A 74 -2.41 -7.52 -32.22
CA ILE A 74 -2.28 -8.42 -31.07
C ILE A 74 -1.84 -9.83 -31.50
N ALA A 75 -2.47 -10.41 -32.52
CA ALA A 75 -2.20 -11.78 -32.97
C ALA A 75 -0.78 -11.95 -33.54
N GLY A 76 -0.32 -10.97 -34.34
CA GLY A 76 1.04 -10.90 -34.87
C GLY A 76 2.07 -10.31 -33.90
N ARG A 77 1.71 -10.04 -32.64
CA ARG A 77 2.56 -9.41 -31.61
C ARG A 77 3.27 -8.12 -32.04
N GLY A 78 2.58 -7.27 -32.80
CA GLY A 78 3.17 -6.05 -33.37
C GLY A 78 3.69 -6.17 -34.79
N SER A 79 3.61 -7.34 -35.43
CA SER A 79 3.99 -7.49 -36.84
C SER A 79 3.20 -6.53 -37.74
N GLY A 80 3.92 -5.73 -38.54
CA GLY A 80 3.36 -4.72 -39.43
C GLY A 80 3.06 -3.35 -38.81
N ILE A 81 3.28 -3.16 -37.50
CA ILE A 81 3.02 -1.89 -36.79
C ILE A 81 4.25 -1.56 -35.97
N VAL A 82 5.04 -0.58 -36.40
CA VAL A 82 6.32 -0.21 -35.77
C VAL A 82 6.27 1.23 -35.29
N ILE A 83 6.49 1.46 -34.01
CA ILE A 83 6.73 2.78 -33.42
C ILE A 83 8.25 2.93 -33.29
N GLU A 84 8.83 3.87 -34.03
CA GLU A 84 10.28 4.00 -34.22
C GLU A 84 10.75 5.44 -33.98
N GLY A 85 11.57 5.63 -32.95
CA GLY A 85 12.16 6.91 -32.60
C GLY A 85 12.46 7.03 -31.11
N GLY A 86 12.78 8.25 -30.68
CA GLY A 86 12.98 8.58 -29.28
C GLY A 86 13.19 10.08 -29.09
N GLY A 87 12.82 10.58 -27.91
CA GLY A 87 13.03 11.97 -27.51
C GLY A 87 13.44 12.06 -26.05
N ASP A 88 13.84 13.26 -25.65
CA ASP A 88 14.29 13.55 -24.29
C ASP A 88 13.11 13.59 -23.30
N TYR A 89 13.28 12.88 -22.18
CA TYR A 89 12.37 12.81 -21.04
C TYR A 89 13.18 13.01 -19.75
N ASP A 90 13.00 14.15 -19.07
CA ASP A 90 13.56 14.38 -17.75
C ASP A 90 12.72 13.61 -16.71
N SER A 91 13.21 12.45 -16.23
CA SER A 91 12.42 11.56 -15.38
C SER A 91 12.52 11.90 -13.88
N PRO A 92 11.47 11.65 -13.08
CA PRO A 92 11.52 11.85 -11.63
C PRO A 92 12.58 11.06 -10.85
N THR A 93 12.91 9.82 -11.24
CA THR A 93 13.87 8.97 -10.48
C THR A 93 15.24 8.77 -11.14
N PHE A 94 15.44 9.31 -12.35
CA PHE A 94 16.69 9.32 -13.11
C PHE A 94 16.80 10.61 -13.93
N ASP A 95 18.01 11.17 -14.11
CA ASP A 95 18.24 12.31 -15.00
C ASP A 95 17.73 12.06 -16.44
N ARG A 96 17.77 13.06 -17.32
CA ARG A 96 17.30 12.98 -18.72
C ARG A 96 17.58 11.66 -19.44
N GLN A 97 16.51 11.01 -19.89
CA GLN A 97 16.51 9.76 -20.64
C GLN A 97 16.06 10.00 -22.08
N CYS A 98 16.57 9.22 -23.02
CA CYS A 98 15.98 9.14 -24.35
C CYS A 98 15.01 7.95 -24.41
N ILE A 99 13.71 8.20 -24.64
CA ILE A 99 12.66 7.17 -24.64
C ILE A 99 11.74 7.31 -25.87
N THR A 100 11.15 6.21 -26.36
CA THR A 100 10.10 6.28 -27.39
C THR A 100 8.74 6.56 -26.76
N LEU A 101 8.34 5.75 -25.77
CA LEU A 101 7.04 5.83 -25.12
C LEU A 101 7.16 6.02 -23.61
N LEU A 102 6.37 6.93 -23.06
CA LEU A 102 6.06 6.99 -21.62
C LEU A 102 4.67 6.39 -21.40
N LEU A 103 4.52 5.51 -20.41
CA LEU A 103 3.21 5.06 -19.94
C LEU A 103 2.87 5.78 -18.62
N GLU A 104 1.65 6.30 -18.51
CA GLU A 104 1.08 6.82 -17.26
C GLU A 104 0.20 5.77 -16.54
N ASP A 105 -0.43 6.14 -15.42
CA ASP A 105 -1.18 5.20 -14.58
C ASP A 105 -2.41 4.59 -15.30
N THR A 106 -2.55 3.28 -15.19
CA THR A 106 -3.50 2.40 -15.89
C THR A 106 -3.39 2.37 -17.43
N ALA A 107 -2.38 3.00 -18.04
CA ALA A 107 -2.16 2.98 -19.48
C ALA A 107 -1.82 1.58 -20.02
N GLN A 108 -2.23 1.30 -21.27
CA GLN A 108 -2.02 0.01 -21.92
C GLN A 108 -1.41 0.14 -23.32
N LEU A 109 -0.48 -0.77 -23.62
CA LEU A 109 0.17 -0.92 -24.91
C LEU A 109 0.02 -2.37 -25.39
N ARG A 110 -0.64 -2.58 -26.53
CA ARG A 110 -1.00 -3.93 -27.01
C ARG A 110 -0.74 -4.09 -28.50
N GLY A 111 -0.13 -5.20 -28.92
CA GLY A 111 -0.05 -5.54 -30.35
C GLY A 111 0.81 -4.60 -31.19
N VAL A 112 1.85 -3.98 -30.64
CA VAL A 112 2.75 -3.07 -31.39
C VAL A 112 4.21 -3.52 -31.34
N THR A 113 4.99 -3.15 -32.35
CA THR A 113 6.45 -3.19 -32.29
C THR A 113 6.98 -1.83 -31.82
N VAL A 114 7.93 -1.80 -30.88
CA VAL A 114 8.61 -0.57 -30.43
C VAL A 114 10.11 -0.72 -30.65
N THR A 115 10.77 0.32 -31.14
CA THR A 115 12.23 0.37 -31.36
C THR A 115 12.79 1.77 -31.13
N ASN A 116 13.94 1.84 -30.46
CA ASN A 116 14.66 3.09 -30.20
C ASN A 116 16.15 2.93 -30.55
N PRO A 117 16.55 3.03 -31.82
CA PRO A 117 17.93 2.77 -32.25
C PRO A 117 18.95 3.83 -31.78
N ILE A 118 18.50 4.89 -31.11
CA ILE A 118 19.37 5.94 -30.55
C ILE A 118 20.28 5.34 -29.46
N VAL A 119 21.54 5.76 -29.39
CA VAL A 119 22.48 5.29 -28.35
C VAL A 119 21.96 5.69 -26.96
N LYS A 120 21.84 4.71 -26.05
CA LYS A 120 21.13 4.80 -24.75
C LYS A 120 19.60 4.95 -24.83
N GLY A 121 19.00 4.87 -26.02
CA GLY A 121 17.56 4.96 -26.25
C GLY A 121 16.79 3.77 -25.67
N THR A 122 15.74 4.05 -24.90
CA THR A 122 14.83 3.06 -24.30
C THR A 122 13.54 2.98 -25.11
N GLY A 123 12.98 1.79 -25.29
CA GLY A 123 11.68 1.63 -25.97
C GLY A 123 10.54 2.24 -25.16
N VAL A 124 10.20 1.63 -24.02
CA VAL A 124 9.09 2.04 -23.17
C VAL A 124 9.57 2.31 -21.74
N TRP A 125 9.10 3.42 -21.16
CA TRP A 125 9.36 3.81 -19.78
C TRP A 125 8.07 3.81 -18.96
N LEU A 126 8.13 3.35 -17.71
CA LEU A 126 7.08 3.55 -16.71
C LEU A 126 7.71 4.01 -15.38
N GLU A 127 7.33 5.20 -14.94
CA GLU A 127 7.92 5.88 -13.78
C GLU A 127 7.32 5.43 -12.44
N SER A 128 6.00 5.56 -12.30
CA SER A 128 5.20 5.16 -11.15
C SER A 128 3.73 5.13 -11.56
N GLY A 129 2.97 4.17 -11.02
CA GLY A 129 1.65 3.80 -11.54
C GLY A 129 1.60 2.36 -12.05
N ILE A 130 0.40 1.92 -12.44
CA ILE A 130 0.10 0.56 -12.92
C ILE A 130 0.09 0.57 -14.45
N GLY A 131 0.77 -0.36 -15.11
CA GLY A 131 0.79 -0.42 -16.59
C GLY A 131 0.53 -1.80 -17.16
N THR A 132 0.22 -1.89 -18.46
CA THR A 132 0.13 -3.17 -19.20
C THR A 132 0.82 -3.12 -20.56
N ILE A 133 1.74 -4.06 -20.83
CA ILE A 133 2.33 -4.31 -22.15
C ILE A 133 2.03 -5.76 -22.56
N ALA A 134 1.08 -5.96 -23.47
CA ALA A 134 0.59 -7.30 -23.81
C ALA A 134 0.65 -7.61 -25.31
N ASN A 135 1.33 -8.70 -25.67
CA ASN A 135 1.52 -9.15 -27.05
C ASN A 135 2.24 -8.09 -27.90
N CYS A 136 3.35 -7.52 -27.41
CA CYS A 136 4.15 -6.53 -28.14
C CYS A 136 5.53 -7.10 -28.52
N THR A 137 6.25 -6.43 -29.42
CA THR A 137 7.65 -6.74 -29.77
C THR A 137 8.56 -5.54 -29.51
N LEU A 138 9.46 -5.62 -28.54
CA LEU A 138 10.37 -4.53 -28.20
C LEU A 138 11.78 -4.91 -28.63
N ARG A 139 12.30 -4.23 -29.65
CA ARG A 139 13.49 -4.68 -30.37
C ARG A 139 14.43 -3.55 -30.74
N ASN A 140 15.72 -3.89 -30.89
CA ASN A 140 16.75 -2.99 -31.42
C ASN A 140 16.86 -1.64 -30.67
N CYS A 141 16.50 -1.60 -29.38
CA CYS A 141 16.67 -0.41 -28.56
C CYS A 141 18.13 -0.27 -28.11
N GLY A 142 18.68 0.95 -28.19
CA GLY A 142 20.06 1.28 -27.83
C GLY A 142 20.37 1.26 -26.33
N ARG A 143 19.38 0.95 -25.48
CA ARG A 143 19.54 0.49 -24.09
C ARG A 143 18.56 -0.65 -23.78
N GLU A 144 17.38 -0.37 -23.24
CA GLU A 144 16.38 -1.39 -22.92
C GLU A 144 15.13 -1.37 -23.80
N GLY A 145 14.49 -2.53 -23.94
CA GLY A 145 13.13 -2.61 -24.48
C GLY A 145 12.12 -1.92 -23.55
N VAL A 146 12.17 -2.24 -22.25
CA VAL A 146 11.36 -1.61 -21.19
C VAL A 146 12.24 -1.21 -20.00
N PHE A 147 11.96 -0.05 -19.41
CA PHE A 147 12.51 0.35 -18.11
C PHE A 147 11.36 0.67 -17.14
N VAL A 148 11.43 0.12 -15.92
CA VAL A 148 10.41 0.24 -14.87
C VAL A 148 11.10 0.70 -13.59
N THR A 149 10.63 1.80 -13.00
CA THR A 149 11.28 2.47 -11.87
C THR A 149 10.28 2.90 -10.79
N GLY A 150 10.68 3.78 -9.87
CA GLY A 150 9.87 4.34 -8.79
C GLY A 150 9.12 3.27 -8.01
N GLU A 151 7.82 3.49 -7.83
CA GLU A 151 6.85 2.55 -7.23
C GLU A 151 5.94 1.90 -8.30
N ALA A 152 6.40 1.84 -9.56
CA ALA A 152 5.62 1.32 -10.68
C ALA A 152 5.26 -0.18 -10.55
N ASN A 153 4.15 -0.57 -11.18
CA ASN A 153 3.63 -1.93 -11.17
C ASN A 153 3.21 -2.37 -12.59
N LEU A 154 4.12 -3.01 -13.33
CA LEU A 154 3.94 -3.31 -14.75
C LEU A 154 3.58 -4.77 -15.02
N ALA A 155 2.46 -5.01 -15.71
CA ALA A 155 2.10 -6.32 -16.25
C ALA A 155 2.61 -6.48 -17.69
N ILE A 156 3.47 -7.48 -17.93
CA ILE A 156 4.04 -7.80 -19.25
C ILE A 156 3.66 -9.24 -19.62
N VAL A 157 2.91 -9.42 -20.71
CA VAL A 157 2.32 -10.73 -21.07
C VAL A 157 2.52 -11.06 -22.55
N ASN A 158 3.01 -12.27 -22.85
CA ASN A 158 3.18 -12.84 -24.20
C ASN A 158 4.07 -12.01 -25.16
N SER A 159 4.89 -11.08 -24.66
CA SER A 159 5.66 -10.13 -25.46
C SER A 159 7.05 -10.68 -25.87
N ILE A 160 7.64 -10.09 -26.90
CA ILE A 160 8.98 -10.42 -27.42
C ILE A 160 9.95 -9.28 -27.10
N PHE A 161 11.17 -9.63 -26.68
CA PHE A 161 12.28 -8.73 -26.41
C PHE A 161 13.52 -9.21 -27.18
N LEU A 162 13.90 -8.49 -28.23
CA LEU A 162 14.88 -8.96 -29.22
C LEU A 162 15.98 -7.94 -29.48
N GLU A 163 17.24 -8.34 -29.30
CA GLU A 163 18.41 -7.59 -29.80
C GLU A 163 18.52 -6.16 -29.22
N ASN A 164 18.06 -5.94 -27.97
CA ASN A 164 18.22 -4.69 -27.23
C ASN A 164 19.59 -4.63 -26.52
N ALA A 165 20.29 -3.49 -26.61
CA ALA A 165 21.73 -3.40 -26.35
C ALA A 165 22.14 -3.64 -24.88
N ALA A 166 21.33 -3.18 -23.92
CA ALA A 166 21.59 -3.33 -22.48
C ALA A 166 20.77 -4.47 -21.87
N SER A 167 19.44 -4.39 -21.94
CA SER A 167 18.52 -5.40 -21.38
C SER A 167 17.22 -5.54 -22.19
N GLY A 168 16.50 -6.65 -22.05
CA GLY A 168 15.11 -6.75 -22.49
C GLY A 168 14.20 -5.86 -21.62
N ILE A 169 14.21 -6.11 -20.30
CA ILE A 169 13.55 -5.26 -19.29
C ILE A 169 14.53 -4.93 -18.16
N SER A 170 14.48 -3.69 -17.65
CA SER A 170 15.04 -3.31 -16.34
C SER A 170 13.91 -3.00 -15.34
N PHE A 171 13.93 -3.63 -14.16
CA PHE A 171 13.16 -3.26 -12.97
C PHE A 171 14.10 -2.67 -11.91
N VAL A 172 13.86 -1.44 -11.49
CA VAL A 172 14.78 -0.63 -10.68
C VAL A 172 14.01 0.11 -9.56
N ARG A 173 14.70 0.74 -8.60
CA ARG A 173 14.09 1.37 -7.42
C ARG A 173 13.18 0.39 -6.65
N HIS A 174 11.88 0.66 -6.54
CA HIS A 174 10.90 -0.18 -5.84
C HIS A 174 9.93 -0.88 -6.81
N ALA A 175 10.27 -0.90 -8.10
CA ALA A 175 9.41 -1.42 -9.16
C ALA A 175 8.95 -2.87 -8.91
N LYS A 176 7.65 -3.06 -9.05
CA LYS A 176 6.92 -4.32 -8.95
C LYS A 176 6.30 -4.64 -10.31
N GLY A 177 5.67 -5.81 -10.41
CA GLY A 177 4.98 -6.21 -11.64
C GLY A 177 5.00 -7.71 -11.85
N GLU A 178 4.53 -8.12 -13.03
CA GLU A 178 4.56 -9.50 -13.48
C GLU A 178 5.06 -9.58 -14.92
N VAL A 179 6.00 -10.48 -15.19
CA VAL A 179 6.46 -10.82 -16.54
C VAL A 179 6.08 -12.27 -16.82
N ARG A 180 5.09 -12.49 -17.68
CA ARG A 180 4.53 -13.82 -18.01
C ARG A 180 4.73 -14.19 -19.47
N ARG A 181 5.11 -15.45 -19.73
CA ARG A 181 5.11 -16.10 -21.06
C ARG A 181 5.80 -15.30 -22.17
N SER A 182 6.77 -14.46 -21.79
CA SER A 182 7.45 -13.54 -22.69
C SER A 182 8.82 -14.11 -23.12
N PHE A 183 9.28 -13.69 -24.29
CA PHE A 183 10.43 -14.28 -24.99
C PHE A 183 11.58 -13.27 -25.12
N PHE A 184 12.76 -13.60 -24.60
CA PHE A 184 13.91 -12.72 -24.49
C PHE A 184 15.10 -13.32 -25.24
N ARG A 185 15.54 -12.70 -26.34
CA ARG A 185 16.61 -13.21 -27.20
C ARG A 185 17.64 -12.15 -27.60
N ARG A 186 18.93 -12.51 -27.52
CA ARG A 186 20.09 -11.72 -27.98
C ARG A 186 20.19 -10.30 -27.38
N ASN A 187 19.54 -10.06 -26.25
CA ASN A 187 19.70 -8.81 -25.51
C ASN A 187 21.02 -8.84 -24.72
N GLY A 188 21.52 -7.66 -24.32
CA GLY A 188 22.66 -7.57 -23.39
C GLY A 188 22.40 -8.31 -22.07
N PHE A 189 21.17 -8.27 -21.57
CA PHE A 189 20.64 -9.10 -20.49
C PHE A 189 19.17 -9.42 -20.82
N GLY A 190 18.64 -10.58 -20.43
CA GLY A 190 17.21 -10.85 -20.61
C GLY A 190 16.37 -9.91 -19.73
N ILE A 191 16.56 -10.01 -18.42
CA ILE A 191 15.89 -9.16 -17.42
C ILE A 191 16.92 -8.71 -16.35
N THR A 192 16.99 -7.42 -16.08
CA THR A 192 17.74 -6.82 -14.96
C THR A 192 16.79 -6.41 -13.84
N ILE A 193 17.13 -6.74 -12.59
CA ILE A 193 16.31 -6.44 -11.41
C ILE A 193 17.24 -5.95 -10.28
N SER A 194 17.14 -4.68 -9.90
CA SER A 194 18.06 -4.04 -8.95
C SER A 194 17.34 -3.27 -7.83
N ASP A 195 18.10 -2.61 -6.96
CA ASP A 195 17.61 -1.85 -5.81
C ASP A 195 16.67 -2.70 -4.93
N TYR A 196 15.41 -2.30 -4.75
CA TYR A 196 14.42 -3.04 -3.97
C TYR A 196 13.36 -3.73 -4.83
N ALA A 197 13.56 -3.78 -6.15
CA ALA A 197 12.58 -4.31 -7.09
C ALA A 197 12.24 -5.79 -6.82
N ALA A 198 10.95 -6.11 -6.95
CA ALA A 198 10.38 -7.40 -6.58
C ALA A 198 9.28 -7.90 -7.54
N PRO A 199 9.53 -7.99 -8.86
CA PRO A 199 8.56 -8.53 -9.80
C PRO A 199 8.46 -10.07 -9.72
N LEU A 200 7.31 -10.59 -10.16
CA LEU A 200 7.10 -12.02 -10.46
C LEU A 200 7.51 -12.29 -11.92
N VAL A 201 8.44 -13.22 -12.14
CA VAL A 201 8.83 -13.66 -13.50
C VAL A 201 8.41 -15.12 -13.67
N ILE A 202 7.50 -15.39 -14.60
CA ILE A 202 6.80 -16.67 -14.71
C ILE A 202 6.64 -17.19 -16.16
N GLU A 203 7.05 -18.45 -16.37
CA GLU A 203 6.89 -19.16 -17.66
C GLU A 203 7.56 -18.46 -18.87
N CYS A 204 8.56 -17.60 -18.63
CA CYS A 204 9.29 -16.88 -19.67
C CYS A 204 10.42 -17.73 -20.29
N GLN A 205 10.77 -17.42 -21.54
CA GLN A 205 11.86 -18.05 -22.28
C GLN A 205 12.98 -17.03 -22.51
N ILE A 206 14.18 -17.30 -22.00
CA ILE A 206 15.28 -16.34 -21.90
C ILE A 206 16.55 -16.99 -22.44
N MET A 207 16.84 -16.78 -23.73
CA MET A 207 17.87 -17.53 -24.47
C MET A 207 18.76 -16.68 -25.38
N GLU A 208 20.00 -17.10 -25.61
CA GLU A 208 21.00 -16.38 -26.44
C GLU A 208 21.30 -14.93 -26.00
N ASN A 209 20.88 -14.49 -24.82
CA ASN A 209 21.26 -13.18 -24.27
C ASN A 209 22.67 -13.27 -23.68
N ARG A 210 23.35 -12.14 -23.41
CA ARG A 210 24.67 -12.19 -22.73
C ARG A 210 24.55 -12.68 -21.28
N SER A 211 23.45 -12.41 -20.58
CA SER A 211 23.04 -13.20 -19.40
C SER A 211 21.51 -13.22 -19.31
N GLY A 212 20.93 -14.26 -18.70
CA GLY A 212 19.48 -14.44 -18.65
C GLY A 212 18.79 -13.46 -17.70
N ILE A 213 18.88 -13.69 -16.39
CA ILE A 213 18.36 -12.79 -15.35
C ILE A 213 19.53 -12.31 -14.48
N VAL A 214 19.65 -11.00 -14.28
CA VAL A 214 20.70 -10.37 -13.46
C VAL A 214 20.08 -9.61 -12.30
N LEU A 215 20.47 -9.97 -11.07
CA LEU A 215 19.93 -9.45 -9.82
C LEU A 215 21.00 -8.69 -9.03
N SER A 216 20.69 -7.51 -8.51
CA SER A 216 21.63 -6.72 -7.68
C SER A 216 20.91 -5.89 -6.59
N GLY A 217 21.67 -5.09 -5.85
CA GLY A 217 21.14 -4.28 -4.75
C GLY A 217 20.56 -5.14 -3.63
N MET A 218 19.28 -4.92 -3.32
CA MET A 218 18.44 -5.61 -2.34
C MET A 218 17.25 -6.36 -3.01
N ALA A 219 17.32 -6.66 -4.31
CA ALA A 219 16.19 -7.18 -5.08
C ALA A 219 15.58 -8.47 -4.50
N ARG A 220 14.26 -8.62 -4.60
CA ARG A 220 13.47 -9.75 -4.05
C ARG A 220 12.48 -10.35 -5.08
N PRO A 221 12.90 -10.70 -6.31
CA PRO A 221 11.98 -11.24 -7.31
C PRO A 221 11.58 -12.69 -7.00
N VAL A 222 10.42 -13.08 -7.53
CA VAL A 222 9.93 -14.46 -7.48
C VAL A 222 10.05 -15.08 -8.87
N LEU A 223 10.85 -16.15 -8.99
CA LEU A 223 11.16 -16.77 -10.29
C LEU A 223 10.47 -18.15 -10.39
N ARG A 224 9.59 -18.37 -11.37
CA ARG A 224 8.81 -19.61 -11.54
C ARG A 224 8.76 -20.13 -12.98
N GLY A 225 9.10 -21.40 -13.20
CA GLY A 225 8.87 -22.09 -14.48
C GLY A 225 9.58 -21.49 -15.71
N ASN A 226 10.60 -20.65 -15.51
CA ASN A 226 11.30 -19.97 -16.60
C ASN A 226 12.36 -20.87 -17.24
N PHE A 227 12.58 -20.71 -18.54
CA PHE A 227 13.60 -21.42 -19.32
C PHE A 227 14.76 -20.46 -19.63
N LEU A 228 15.95 -20.75 -19.10
CA LEU A 228 17.14 -19.90 -19.21
C LEU A 228 18.28 -20.67 -19.91
N GLU A 229 18.29 -20.64 -21.24
CA GLU A 229 19.07 -21.58 -22.04
C GLU A 229 20.03 -20.87 -23.02
N ARG A 230 21.26 -21.37 -23.15
CA ARG A 230 22.22 -20.90 -24.17
C ARG A 230 22.58 -19.41 -24.09
N ASN A 231 22.47 -18.79 -22.92
CA ASN A 231 22.95 -17.41 -22.73
C ASN A 231 24.50 -17.41 -22.73
N THR A 232 25.13 -16.39 -23.32
CA THR A 232 26.58 -16.40 -23.63
C THR A 232 27.47 -16.14 -22.41
N ARG A 233 26.88 -15.95 -21.22
CA ARG A 233 27.53 -16.05 -19.91
C ARG A 233 26.65 -16.88 -18.96
N ASP A 234 25.77 -16.24 -18.20
CA ASP A 234 25.00 -16.88 -17.14
C ASP A 234 23.51 -17.05 -17.46
N GLY A 235 22.88 -18.07 -16.88
CA GLY A 235 21.42 -18.19 -16.79
C GLY A 235 20.83 -17.21 -15.78
N VAL A 236 21.18 -17.35 -14.50
CA VAL A 236 20.85 -16.38 -13.43
C VAL A 236 22.13 -15.91 -12.73
N SER A 237 22.30 -14.59 -12.56
CA SER A 237 23.40 -13.99 -11.77
C SER A 237 22.84 -13.18 -10.61
N VAL A 238 23.40 -13.33 -9.40
CA VAL A 238 22.91 -12.69 -8.17
C VAL A 238 24.07 -11.97 -7.46
N PHE A 239 23.94 -10.66 -7.25
CA PHE A 239 24.98 -9.78 -6.72
C PHE A 239 24.52 -8.99 -5.48
N ASN A 240 25.49 -8.40 -4.77
CA ASN A 240 25.28 -7.58 -3.57
C ASN A 240 24.48 -8.33 -2.48
N ASN A 241 23.27 -7.85 -2.18
CA ASN A 241 22.38 -8.37 -1.16
C ASN A 241 21.04 -8.83 -1.77
N ALA A 242 20.98 -9.08 -3.09
CA ALA A 242 19.81 -9.62 -3.77
C ALA A 242 19.52 -11.05 -3.29
N LEU A 243 18.24 -11.39 -3.18
CA LEU A 243 17.78 -12.67 -2.62
C LEU A 243 16.51 -13.11 -3.38
N PRO A 244 16.66 -13.77 -4.54
CA PRO A 244 15.52 -14.29 -5.28
C PRO A 244 14.83 -15.45 -4.55
N ASP A 245 13.52 -15.51 -4.66
CA ASP A 245 12.77 -16.73 -4.37
C ASP A 245 12.98 -17.72 -5.55
N LEU A 246 13.93 -18.63 -5.35
CA LEU A 246 14.21 -19.81 -6.20
C LEU A 246 13.48 -21.07 -5.69
N GLY A 247 12.36 -20.91 -5.00
CA GLY A 247 11.47 -21.96 -4.54
C GLY A 247 11.75 -22.41 -3.12
N ASN A 248 10.77 -23.09 -2.53
CA ASN A 248 10.86 -23.70 -1.20
C ASN A 248 10.26 -25.13 -1.24
N PRO A 249 10.47 -25.98 -0.21
CA PRO A 249 10.06 -27.39 -0.23
C PRO A 249 8.59 -27.63 -0.61
N HIS A 250 7.68 -26.76 -0.16
CA HIS A 250 6.26 -26.79 -0.50
C HIS A 250 5.95 -26.27 -1.91
N TYR A 251 6.64 -25.21 -2.34
CA TYR A 251 6.39 -24.53 -3.61
C TYR A 251 7.69 -24.53 -4.45
N PRO A 252 7.98 -25.63 -5.18
CA PRO A 252 9.14 -25.68 -6.07
C PRO A 252 9.03 -24.63 -7.16
N ALA A 253 10.17 -24.02 -7.49
CA ALA A 253 10.17 -22.95 -8.45
C ALA A 253 10.09 -23.42 -9.91
N GLY A 254 10.63 -24.61 -10.23
CA GLY A 254 10.46 -25.21 -11.55
C GLY A 254 11.22 -24.50 -12.68
N ASN A 255 12.13 -23.56 -12.39
CA ASN A 255 12.95 -22.95 -13.44
C ASN A 255 13.93 -23.97 -14.01
N PHE A 256 14.26 -23.82 -15.28
CA PHE A 256 15.09 -24.73 -16.05
C PHE A 256 16.21 -23.94 -16.71
N SER A 257 17.44 -24.09 -16.22
CA SER A 257 18.62 -23.36 -16.69
C SER A 257 19.72 -24.36 -17.06
N ARG A 258 20.12 -24.34 -18.34
CA ARG A 258 21.15 -25.24 -18.90
C ARG A 258 21.83 -24.61 -20.11
N GLU A 259 22.93 -25.22 -20.56
CA GLU A 259 23.61 -24.86 -21.81
C GLU A 259 24.11 -23.40 -21.87
N ASN A 260 24.04 -22.65 -20.76
CA ASN A 260 24.65 -21.33 -20.63
C ASN A 260 26.19 -21.47 -20.62
N ALA A 261 26.90 -20.48 -21.15
CA ALA A 261 28.34 -20.62 -21.43
C ALA A 261 29.20 -20.73 -20.15
N GLU A 262 28.94 -19.87 -19.16
CA GLU A 262 29.58 -19.88 -17.83
C GLU A 262 28.73 -20.68 -16.84
N PHE A 263 27.73 -20.06 -16.17
CA PHE A 263 26.97 -20.70 -15.09
C PHE A 263 25.46 -20.71 -15.36
N ASP A 264 24.78 -21.80 -14.97
CA ASP A 264 23.32 -21.85 -14.95
C ASP A 264 22.76 -21.01 -13.78
N LEU A 265 23.52 -20.91 -12.68
CA LEU A 265 23.30 -19.99 -11.54
C LEU A 265 24.64 -19.52 -10.94
N ARG A 266 24.89 -18.20 -10.94
CA ARG A 266 25.98 -17.55 -10.19
C ARG A 266 25.43 -16.81 -8.98
N ASN A 267 25.78 -17.26 -7.79
CA ASN A 267 25.63 -16.50 -6.55
C ASN A 267 26.96 -15.78 -6.24
N SER A 268 26.94 -14.45 -6.23
CA SER A 268 28.05 -13.58 -5.82
C SER A 268 27.68 -12.74 -4.57
N THR A 269 26.71 -13.22 -3.78
CA THR A 269 26.33 -12.65 -2.47
C THR A 269 26.98 -13.42 -1.33
N SER A 270 26.91 -12.88 -0.11
CA SER A 270 27.28 -13.60 1.12
C SER A 270 26.19 -14.56 1.62
N PHE A 271 24.99 -14.54 1.04
CA PHE A 271 23.89 -15.42 1.43
C PHE A 271 24.03 -16.82 0.79
N VAL A 272 23.48 -17.84 1.46
CA VAL A 272 23.27 -19.15 0.84
C VAL A 272 21.90 -19.13 0.16
N LEU A 273 21.86 -19.18 -1.18
CA LEU A 273 20.58 -19.22 -1.90
C LEU A 273 19.93 -20.59 -1.76
N LEU A 274 18.68 -20.64 -1.31
CA LEU A 274 17.87 -21.86 -1.34
C LEU A 274 17.33 -22.08 -2.75
N SER A 275 17.60 -23.25 -3.34
CA SER A 275 17.07 -23.67 -4.63
C SER A 275 16.24 -24.94 -4.47
N VAL A 276 14.95 -24.87 -4.84
CA VAL A 276 14.03 -26.03 -4.76
C VAL A 276 13.30 -26.27 -6.06
N GLY A 277 13.47 -27.48 -6.60
CA GLY A 277 12.81 -27.92 -7.82
C GLY A 277 13.21 -27.14 -9.08
N ASN A 278 14.36 -26.46 -9.07
CA ASN A 278 14.96 -25.94 -10.29
C ASN A 278 15.88 -26.99 -10.91
N TYR A 279 15.92 -27.01 -12.24
CA TYR A 279 16.85 -27.83 -13.01
C TYR A 279 18.05 -26.95 -13.36
N LEU A 280 19.18 -27.19 -12.69
CA LEU A 280 20.47 -26.50 -12.87
C LEU A 280 21.55 -27.57 -13.02
N SER A 281 22.59 -27.39 -13.84
CA SER A 281 23.71 -28.34 -13.84
C SER A 281 24.57 -28.16 -12.58
N PRO A 282 24.83 -29.22 -11.78
CA PRO A 282 25.69 -29.14 -10.59
C PRO A 282 27.09 -28.59 -10.86
N THR A 283 27.62 -28.78 -12.07
CA THR A 283 28.93 -28.30 -12.51
C THR A 283 28.93 -26.87 -13.07
N ARG A 284 27.76 -26.25 -13.23
CA ARG A 284 27.58 -24.88 -13.71
C ARG A 284 26.94 -23.98 -12.64
N ILE A 285 27.30 -24.19 -11.38
CA ILE A 285 26.92 -23.30 -10.27
C ILE A 285 28.16 -22.63 -9.73
N SER A 286 28.05 -21.35 -9.38
CA SER A 286 29.09 -20.58 -8.70
C SER A 286 28.54 -19.98 -7.41
N GLY A 287 29.32 -20.02 -6.34
CA GLY A 287 28.94 -19.54 -5.01
C GLY A 287 27.97 -20.45 -4.24
N SER A 288 27.53 -19.97 -3.08
CA SER A 288 26.81 -20.77 -2.07
C SER A 288 25.34 -21.00 -2.44
N VAL A 289 24.98 -22.23 -2.82
CA VAL A 289 23.60 -22.63 -3.10
C VAL A 289 23.25 -23.88 -2.31
N SER A 290 22.18 -23.81 -1.51
CA SER A 290 21.59 -24.95 -0.81
C SER A 290 20.51 -25.57 -1.69
N PHE A 291 20.67 -26.85 -2.02
CA PHE A 291 19.65 -27.62 -2.72
C PHE A 291 18.80 -28.37 -1.72
N GLN A 292 17.49 -28.17 -1.79
CA GLN A 292 16.53 -29.03 -1.10
C GLN A 292 15.64 -29.70 -2.15
N MET A 293 15.30 -30.97 -1.91
CA MET A 293 14.33 -31.68 -2.72
C MET A 293 12.96 -31.01 -2.58
N SER A 294 12.21 -30.90 -3.67
CA SER A 294 10.81 -30.54 -3.55
C SER A 294 10.04 -31.69 -2.89
N GLN A 295 9.14 -31.34 -2.00
CA GLN A 295 8.18 -32.28 -1.42
C GLN A 295 6.97 -32.48 -2.34
N ILE A 296 6.90 -31.78 -3.47
CA ILE A 296 6.01 -32.12 -4.60
C ILE A 296 6.77 -32.99 -5.60
N VAL A 297 6.41 -34.28 -5.65
CA VAL A 297 6.70 -35.12 -6.81
C VAL A 297 5.79 -34.67 -7.95
N ARG A 298 6.32 -33.85 -8.86
CA ARG A 298 5.72 -33.67 -10.20
C ARG A 298 6.28 -34.74 -11.12
N ASP A 299 5.44 -35.30 -11.97
CA ASP A 299 5.92 -36.02 -13.15
C ASP A 299 6.87 -35.12 -13.95
N ARG A 300 7.91 -35.73 -14.54
CA ARG A 300 8.91 -34.98 -15.31
C ARG A 300 8.20 -34.22 -16.44
N PRO A 301 8.58 -32.95 -16.73
CA PRO A 301 8.20 -32.33 -17.99
C PRO A 301 8.70 -33.23 -19.14
N VAL A 302 7.83 -33.49 -20.12
CA VAL A 302 8.15 -34.36 -21.24
C VAL A 302 9.28 -33.72 -22.04
N SER A 303 10.44 -34.37 -22.06
CA SER A 303 11.56 -33.99 -22.92
C SER A 303 11.16 -34.09 -24.39
N ALA A 304 11.45 -33.07 -25.19
CA ALA A 304 11.15 -33.03 -26.62
C ALA A 304 11.75 -34.20 -27.42
N ASP A 305 12.75 -34.90 -26.87
CA ASP A 305 13.50 -35.97 -27.52
C ASP A 305 12.78 -37.34 -27.59
N ARG A 306 11.55 -37.49 -27.07
CA ARG A 306 10.74 -38.71 -27.28
C ARG A 306 9.92 -38.69 -28.58
N LEU A 307 10.64 -38.46 -29.68
CA LEU A 307 10.27 -38.94 -31.02
C LEU A 307 11.15 -40.11 -31.50
N HIS A 308 11.91 -40.76 -30.61
CA HIS A 308 12.52 -42.07 -30.86
C HIS A 308 12.65 -42.95 -29.60
N ASN A 309 12.20 -44.21 -29.72
CA ASN A 309 12.48 -45.40 -28.89
C ASN A 309 12.14 -45.36 -27.36
N GLY A 310 11.78 -46.52 -26.80
CA GLY A 310 11.35 -46.65 -25.39
C GLY A 310 11.71 -47.99 -24.74
N GLN A 311 11.80 -48.00 -23.40
CA GLN A 311 12.07 -49.15 -22.50
C GLN A 311 11.75 -48.80 -21.02
N THR A 312 11.78 -49.77 -20.10
CA THR A 312 11.33 -49.76 -18.67
C THR A 312 12.03 -50.84 -17.82
N PRO A 313 11.99 -50.92 -16.44
CA PRO A 313 11.53 -50.00 -15.39
C PRO A 313 12.69 -49.47 -14.48
N PRO A 314 13.10 -49.93 -13.23
CA PRO A 314 12.66 -50.98 -12.28
C PRO A 314 12.04 -50.48 -10.93
N ARG A 315 12.60 -50.78 -9.71
CA ARG A 315 11.84 -50.79 -8.41
C ARG A 315 12.66 -50.70 -7.07
N ALA A 316 12.06 -50.10 -6.02
CA ALA A 316 12.29 -50.26 -4.53
C ALA A 316 13.62 -49.73 -3.88
N SER A 317 13.84 -49.61 -2.54
CA SER A 317 13.10 -50.01 -1.31
C SER A 317 13.52 -49.33 0.05
N THR A 318 12.54 -48.95 0.90
CA THR A 318 12.43 -49.09 2.40
C THR A 318 13.36 -48.44 3.47
N LEU A 319 12.79 -48.28 4.70
CA LEU A 319 13.36 -48.07 6.08
C LEU A 319 13.42 -46.61 6.61
N SER A 320 13.22 -46.29 7.91
CA SER A 320 12.51 -46.96 9.04
C SER A 320 12.28 -45.95 10.20
N SER A 321 11.38 -46.23 11.16
CA SER A 321 10.90 -45.31 12.23
C SER A 321 11.23 -45.75 13.67
N SER A 322 11.30 -44.81 14.64
CA SER A 322 10.85 -45.04 16.05
C SER A 322 10.71 -43.73 16.88
N PRO A 323 9.92 -43.70 17.99
CA PRO A 323 9.40 -42.46 18.59
C PRO A 323 9.67 -42.27 20.10
N HIS A 324 9.17 -41.15 20.67
CA HIS A 324 8.94 -40.96 22.11
C HIS A 324 7.54 -40.39 22.39
N LEU A 325 6.99 -40.67 23.58
CA LEU A 325 5.60 -40.40 24.00
C LEU A 325 5.53 -40.11 25.50
N LEU A 326 4.63 -39.21 25.92
CA LEU A 326 4.14 -39.05 27.31
C LEU A 326 2.65 -38.58 27.31
N PRO A 327 1.92 -38.63 28.45
CA PRO A 327 0.54 -39.15 28.46
C PRO A 327 -0.58 -38.09 28.49
N PRO A 328 -1.85 -38.52 28.26
CA PRO A 328 -3.03 -37.65 28.37
C PRO A 328 -3.51 -37.44 29.81
N LEU A 329 -4.13 -36.30 30.07
CA LEU A 329 -4.93 -36.00 31.27
C LEU A 329 -6.28 -35.40 30.84
N SER A 330 -7.33 -35.64 31.64
CA SER A 330 -8.69 -35.15 31.37
C SER A 330 -8.95 -33.80 32.07
N PRO A 331 -9.69 -32.86 31.45
CA PRO A 331 -9.86 -31.51 31.98
C PRO A 331 -11.01 -31.38 33.02
N PRO A 332 -10.89 -30.46 34.01
CA PRO A 332 -11.96 -30.02 34.90
C PRO A 332 -12.84 -28.90 34.27
N PRO A 333 -13.85 -28.36 34.99
CA PRO A 333 -14.72 -27.28 34.49
C PRO A 333 -14.03 -25.92 34.24
N LEU A 334 -14.71 -25.03 33.49
CA LEU A 334 -14.24 -23.68 33.17
C LEU A 334 -14.26 -22.75 34.40
N ASP A 335 -13.17 -22.01 34.64
CA ASP A 335 -13.07 -21.10 35.80
C ASP A 335 -12.42 -19.72 35.51
N ARG A 336 -12.23 -19.33 34.23
CA ARG A 336 -11.80 -17.96 33.84
C ARG A 336 -12.46 -17.45 32.56
N PRO A 337 -12.97 -16.19 32.53
CA PRO A 337 -13.59 -15.60 31.34
C PRO A 337 -12.59 -14.88 30.42
N ILE A 338 -12.93 -14.81 29.13
CA ILE A 338 -12.26 -13.94 28.14
C ILE A 338 -12.57 -12.47 28.48
N PRO A 339 -11.60 -11.53 28.37
CA PRO A 339 -11.86 -10.10 28.51
C PRO A 339 -12.98 -9.62 27.58
N SER A 340 -14.00 -8.97 28.13
CA SER A 340 -15.21 -8.55 27.41
C SER A 340 -14.95 -7.53 26.28
N GLN A 341 -13.79 -6.88 26.29
CA GLN A 341 -13.35 -5.89 25.31
C GLN A 341 -12.46 -6.47 24.20
N HIS A 342 -12.11 -7.76 24.23
CA HIS A 342 -11.27 -8.37 23.21
C HIS A 342 -12.04 -8.47 21.87
N TRP A 343 -11.43 -8.02 20.76
CA TRP A 343 -12.10 -7.88 19.46
C TRP A 343 -12.77 -9.18 18.96
N ALA A 344 -12.14 -10.34 19.18
CA ALA A 344 -12.70 -11.65 18.82
C ALA A 344 -13.72 -12.24 19.83
N ALA A 345 -14.02 -11.58 20.95
CA ALA A 345 -14.67 -12.21 22.10
C ALA A 345 -16.07 -12.78 21.80
N ALA A 346 -16.86 -12.12 20.96
CA ALA A 346 -18.20 -12.61 20.58
C ALA A 346 -18.12 -13.92 19.76
N PHE A 347 -17.19 -13.99 18.81
CA PHE A 347 -16.94 -15.16 17.97
C PHE A 347 -16.44 -16.35 18.78
N ILE A 348 -15.45 -16.13 19.65
CA ILE A 348 -14.91 -17.18 20.53
C ILE A 348 -16.01 -17.68 21.50
N ARG A 349 -16.85 -16.79 22.05
CA ARG A 349 -17.96 -17.20 22.92
C ARG A 349 -18.97 -18.09 22.20
N SER A 350 -19.44 -17.68 21.01
CA SER A 350 -20.45 -18.46 20.29
C SER A 350 -19.91 -19.81 19.77
N LEU A 351 -18.63 -19.88 19.39
CA LEU A 351 -17.99 -21.16 19.06
C LEU A 351 -17.76 -22.06 20.30
N ALA A 352 -17.55 -21.48 21.49
CA ALA A 352 -17.48 -22.21 22.75
C ALA A 352 -18.84 -22.78 23.18
N GLU A 353 -19.92 -22.01 23.03
CA GLU A 353 -21.30 -22.45 23.24
C GLU A 353 -21.66 -23.62 22.30
N ARG A 354 -21.24 -23.53 21.02
CA ARG A 354 -21.31 -24.61 20.03
C ARG A 354 -20.32 -25.77 20.28
N ARG A 355 -19.57 -25.76 21.38
CA ARG A 355 -18.58 -26.77 21.81
C ARG A 355 -17.43 -27.04 20.82
N VAL A 356 -17.19 -26.15 19.87
CA VAL A 356 -16.17 -26.33 18.79
C VAL A 356 -14.77 -26.55 19.37
N PHE A 357 -14.44 -25.85 20.46
CA PHE A 357 -13.15 -25.96 21.15
C PHE A 357 -13.04 -27.12 22.16
N SER A 358 -14.08 -27.94 22.32
CA SER A 358 -14.09 -29.03 23.31
C SER A 358 -12.93 -30.00 23.07
N GLY A 359 -12.14 -30.31 24.10
CA GLY A 359 -10.94 -31.16 23.99
C GLY A 359 -9.72 -30.50 23.32
N LEU A 360 -9.78 -29.20 23.03
CA LEU A 360 -8.63 -28.35 22.68
C LEU A 360 -8.37 -27.25 23.74
N TRP A 361 -9.32 -27.02 24.64
CA TRP A 361 -9.34 -25.92 25.61
C TRP A 361 -9.68 -26.46 27.01
N ASP A 362 -8.87 -26.04 27.97
CA ASP A 362 -8.84 -26.39 29.41
C ASP A 362 -9.33 -25.26 30.33
N GLY A 363 -9.95 -24.22 29.77
CA GLY A 363 -10.20 -22.93 30.43
C GLY A 363 -9.19 -21.81 30.11
N SER A 364 -7.98 -22.11 29.59
CA SER A 364 -6.87 -21.13 29.49
C SER A 364 -6.60 -20.47 28.11
N LEU A 365 -7.42 -20.71 27.08
CA LEU A 365 -7.16 -20.34 25.68
C LEU A 365 -6.76 -18.86 25.50
N LYS A 366 -5.49 -18.65 25.14
CA LYS A 366 -4.87 -17.35 24.88
C LYS A 366 -5.11 -16.99 23.40
N PRO A 367 -5.90 -15.95 23.08
CA PRO A 367 -6.31 -15.69 21.68
C PRO A 367 -5.14 -15.41 20.72
N GLU A 368 -4.04 -14.87 21.24
CA GLU A 368 -2.83 -14.51 20.48
C GLU A 368 -1.87 -15.68 20.19
N LEU A 369 -2.12 -16.88 20.72
CA LEU A 369 -1.29 -18.04 20.37
C LEU A 369 -1.54 -18.48 18.93
N THR A 370 -0.50 -18.98 18.28
CA THR A 370 -0.55 -19.53 16.91
C THR A 370 -1.14 -20.94 16.88
N VAL A 371 -1.73 -21.32 15.74
CA VAL A 371 -2.48 -22.58 15.58
C VAL A 371 -1.73 -23.58 14.68
N SER A 372 -1.62 -24.84 15.10
CA SER A 372 -1.04 -25.92 14.30
C SER A 372 -2.05 -26.55 13.33
N ARG A 373 -1.57 -27.21 12.26
CA ARG A 373 -2.41 -27.89 11.27
C ARG A 373 -3.35 -28.93 11.88
N ALA A 374 -2.92 -29.66 12.92
CA ALA A 374 -3.76 -30.61 13.64
C ALA A 374 -4.84 -29.93 14.50
N GLN A 375 -4.51 -28.84 15.18
CA GLN A 375 -5.49 -28.03 15.92
C GLN A 375 -6.54 -27.46 14.97
N PHE A 376 -6.13 -26.92 13.81
CA PHE A 376 -7.06 -26.40 12.80
C PHE A 376 -7.94 -27.50 12.19
N ALA A 377 -7.41 -28.69 11.92
CA ALA A 377 -8.21 -29.84 11.47
C ALA A 377 -9.30 -30.24 12.49
N MET A 378 -8.97 -30.24 13.78
CA MET A 378 -9.93 -30.47 14.87
C MET A 378 -11.01 -29.39 14.95
N LEU A 379 -10.68 -28.13 14.69
CA LEU A 379 -11.63 -27.02 14.73
C LEU A 379 -12.55 -27.01 13.52
N LEU A 380 -12.00 -27.21 12.31
CA LEU A 380 -12.76 -27.35 11.06
C LEU A 380 -13.81 -28.45 11.17
N THR A 381 -13.43 -29.64 11.65
CA THR A 381 -14.32 -30.80 11.72
C THR A 381 -15.40 -30.71 12.81
N LYS A 382 -15.21 -29.83 13.80
CA LYS A 382 -16.21 -29.53 14.84
C LYS A 382 -17.09 -28.32 14.53
N ALA A 383 -16.57 -27.34 13.79
CA ALA A 383 -17.33 -26.17 13.35
C ALA A 383 -18.17 -26.46 12.10
N LEU A 384 -17.63 -27.19 11.13
CA LEU A 384 -18.19 -27.35 9.78
C LEU A 384 -18.33 -28.84 9.42
N PRO A 385 -19.32 -29.58 9.98
CA PRO A 385 -19.50 -31.02 9.74
C PRO A 385 -20.10 -31.30 8.34
N LEU A 386 -19.36 -30.96 7.29
CA LEU A 386 -19.79 -31.06 5.89
C LEU A 386 -19.63 -32.47 5.30
N PRO A 387 -20.33 -32.81 4.20
CA PRO A 387 -20.17 -34.07 3.49
C PRO A 387 -18.74 -34.32 2.98
N THR A 388 -18.37 -35.60 2.87
CA THR A 388 -17.05 -36.00 2.36
C THR A 388 -16.98 -35.90 0.84
N LYS A 389 -16.10 -35.04 0.32
CA LYS A 389 -15.82 -34.86 -1.11
C LYS A 389 -14.88 -35.91 -1.71
N ARG A 390 -14.03 -36.56 -0.90
CA ARG A 390 -13.03 -37.55 -1.37
C ARG A 390 -12.74 -38.67 -0.37
N SER A 391 -12.17 -39.76 -0.85
CA SER A 391 -11.53 -40.80 -0.02
C SER A 391 -10.26 -40.26 0.63
N SER A 392 -10.02 -40.59 1.90
CA SER A 392 -8.79 -40.16 2.58
C SER A 392 -7.58 -40.99 2.15
N GLN A 393 -6.40 -40.37 2.11
CA GLN A 393 -5.14 -41.09 2.15
C GLN A 393 -4.53 -40.92 3.54
N GLY A 394 -4.18 -42.04 4.20
CA GLY A 394 -3.55 -42.01 5.52
C GLY A 394 -2.14 -41.41 5.44
N PHE A 395 -1.79 -40.56 6.40
CA PHE A 395 -0.53 -39.81 6.40
C PHE A 395 0.53 -40.51 7.25
N GLN A 396 1.78 -40.59 6.75
CA GLN A 396 2.85 -41.39 7.35
C GLN A 396 3.29 -40.88 8.73
N ASP A 397 3.14 -39.59 8.98
CA ASP A 397 3.45 -38.89 10.24
C ASP A 397 2.24 -38.73 11.17
N VAL A 398 1.07 -39.24 10.80
CA VAL A 398 -0.15 -39.26 11.62
C VAL A 398 -0.51 -40.71 11.95
N PRO A 399 0.17 -41.34 12.91
CA PRO A 399 -0.13 -42.71 13.31
C PRO A 399 -1.56 -42.82 13.87
N ALA A 400 -2.15 -44.02 13.83
CA ALA A 400 -3.55 -44.23 14.18
C ALA A 400 -3.92 -43.87 15.64
N ASN A 401 -2.94 -43.74 16.53
CA ASN A 401 -3.08 -43.29 17.92
C ASN A 401 -2.78 -41.79 18.12
N HIS A 402 -2.47 -41.04 17.06
CA HIS A 402 -2.25 -39.60 17.14
C HIS A 402 -3.54 -38.88 17.56
N TRP A 403 -3.44 -37.95 18.51
CA TRP A 403 -4.58 -37.29 19.17
C TRP A 403 -5.59 -36.66 18.20
N ALA A 404 -5.12 -36.12 17.07
CA ALA A 404 -5.94 -35.53 16.02
C ALA A 404 -6.24 -36.47 14.82
N ALA A 405 -5.82 -37.73 14.81
CA ALA A 405 -5.84 -38.59 13.61
C ALA A 405 -7.21 -38.66 12.91
N ALA A 406 -8.29 -38.85 13.68
CA ALA A 406 -9.64 -38.92 13.14
C ALA A 406 -10.10 -37.59 12.51
N ALA A 407 -9.78 -36.46 13.16
CA ALA A 407 -10.11 -35.12 12.67
C ALA A 407 -9.28 -34.74 11.43
N ILE A 408 -8.01 -35.11 11.39
CA ILE A 408 -7.12 -34.94 10.23
C ILE A 408 -7.68 -35.69 9.02
N ALA A 409 -7.99 -36.98 9.18
CA ALA A 409 -8.59 -37.78 8.11
C ALA A 409 -9.99 -37.30 7.70
N GLN A 410 -10.76 -36.69 8.61
CA GLN A 410 -12.07 -36.13 8.29
C GLN A 410 -11.98 -34.78 7.55
N ALA A 411 -11.12 -33.86 7.99
CA ALA A 411 -10.83 -32.60 7.28
C ALA A 411 -10.29 -32.85 5.86
N ASP A 412 -9.52 -33.92 5.69
CA ASP A 412 -9.06 -34.43 4.41
C ASP A 412 -10.21 -34.95 3.52
N ARG A 413 -11.07 -35.83 4.05
CA ARG A 413 -12.25 -36.29 3.28
C ARG A 413 -13.20 -35.16 2.89
N MET A 414 -13.34 -34.12 3.73
CA MET A 414 -14.14 -32.92 3.45
C MET A 414 -13.47 -31.97 2.45
N GLY A 415 -12.18 -32.14 2.16
CA GLY A 415 -11.43 -31.32 1.20
C GLY A 415 -10.92 -29.99 1.73
N PHE A 416 -10.98 -29.73 3.04
CA PHE A 416 -10.41 -28.51 3.63
C PHE A 416 -8.89 -28.56 3.63
N LEU A 417 -8.30 -29.66 4.12
CA LEU A 417 -6.86 -29.81 4.29
C LEU A 417 -6.37 -31.01 3.49
N SER A 418 -5.24 -30.87 2.81
CA SER A 418 -4.55 -32.01 2.19
C SER A 418 -3.24 -32.27 2.91
N GLY A 419 -2.82 -33.54 2.93
CA GLY A 419 -1.42 -33.86 3.14
C GLY A 419 -0.54 -33.36 1.99
N PHE A 420 0.76 -33.38 2.20
CA PHE A 420 1.76 -33.05 1.21
C PHE A 420 2.07 -34.27 0.32
N PRO A 421 2.63 -34.10 -0.89
CA PRO A 421 2.85 -35.21 -1.82
C PRO A 421 3.90 -36.25 -1.38
N ASP A 422 4.62 -36.00 -0.29
CA ASP A 422 5.44 -36.98 0.45
C ASP A 422 4.62 -37.89 1.39
N GLN A 423 3.29 -37.77 1.37
CA GLN A 423 2.33 -38.45 2.25
C GLN A 423 2.41 -38.03 3.73
N THR A 424 3.02 -36.89 4.06
CA THR A 424 2.93 -36.29 5.40
C THR A 424 1.73 -35.36 5.53
N PHE A 425 1.25 -35.12 6.75
CA PHE A 425 0.26 -34.10 7.08
C PHE A 425 0.86 -32.91 7.84
N ARG A 426 1.95 -33.14 8.58
CA ARG A 426 2.67 -32.20 9.46
C ARG A 426 1.76 -31.62 10.53
N PRO A 427 1.27 -32.45 11.47
CA PRO A 427 0.27 -32.06 12.46
C PRO A 427 0.67 -30.83 13.28
N GLU A 428 1.95 -30.71 13.64
CA GLU A 428 2.42 -29.64 14.52
C GLU A 428 3.02 -28.41 13.78
N GLU A 429 2.96 -28.37 12.44
CA GLU A 429 3.37 -27.18 11.68
C GLU A 429 2.34 -26.05 11.84
N LEU A 430 2.83 -24.82 12.10
CA LEU A 430 2.00 -23.64 12.34
C LEU A 430 1.48 -23.03 11.03
N LEU A 431 0.17 -22.88 10.91
CA LEU A 431 -0.46 -22.34 9.70
C LEU A 431 -0.14 -20.85 9.47
N THR A 432 -0.06 -20.47 8.20
CA THR A 432 -0.16 -19.05 7.79
C THR A 432 -1.62 -18.66 7.53
N ARG A 433 -1.89 -17.36 7.46
CA ARG A 433 -3.20 -16.85 7.04
C ARG A 433 -3.60 -17.34 5.64
N LEU A 434 -2.64 -17.38 4.71
CA LEU A 434 -2.86 -17.88 3.35
C LEU A 434 -3.34 -19.33 3.36
N ASP A 435 -2.67 -20.19 4.12
CA ASP A 435 -3.00 -21.63 4.18
C ASP A 435 -4.45 -21.86 4.66
N ALA A 436 -4.88 -21.15 5.70
CA ALA A 436 -6.23 -21.29 6.25
C ALA A 436 -7.32 -20.72 5.34
N LEU A 437 -7.09 -19.58 4.69
CA LEU A 437 -8.06 -19.01 3.74
C LEU A 437 -8.23 -19.89 2.51
N VAL A 438 -7.13 -20.41 1.94
CA VAL A 438 -7.16 -21.39 0.84
C VAL A 438 -7.83 -22.70 1.30
N SER A 439 -7.56 -23.16 2.53
CA SER A 439 -8.18 -24.35 3.11
C SER A 439 -9.70 -24.20 3.23
N LEU A 440 -10.18 -23.07 3.77
CA LEU A 440 -11.61 -22.80 3.92
C LEU A 440 -12.31 -22.74 2.57
N VAL A 441 -11.74 -22.03 1.59
CA VAL A 441 -12.31 -21.91 0.24
C VAL A 441 -12.44 -23.27 -0.46
N ASN A 442 -11.42 -24.12 -0.40
CA ASN A 442 -11.47 -25.46 -0.99
C ASN A 442 -12.49 -26.39 -0.29
N GLY A 443 -12.52 -26.36 1.05
CA GLY A 443 -13.42 -27.19 1.84
C GLY A 443 -14.88 -26.78 1.75
N LEU A 444 -15.17 -25.47 1.70
CA LEU A 444 -16.50 -24.93 1.38
C LEU A 444 -16.85 -25.17 -0.10
N GLY A 445 -15.88 -25.07 -1.00
CA GLY A 445 -16.08 -25.19 -2.46
C GLY A 445 -16.46 -23.86 -3.12
N LEU A 446 -15.95 -22.74 -2.60
CA LEU A 446 -16.23 -21.40 -3.12
C LEU A 446 -15.38 -21.11 -4.36
N THR A 447 -15.94 -20.33 -5.30
CA THR A 447 -15.24 -19.82 -6.49
C THR A 447 -15.09 -18.30 -6.40
N GLY A 448 -14.06 -17.76 -7.07
CA GLY A 448 -13.66 -16.35 -6.94
C GLY A 448 -13.29 -15.78 -8.30
N ASP A 449 -14.32 -15.46 -9.08
CA ASP A 449 -14.18 -15.09 -10.49
C ASP A 449 -13.74 -13.63 -10.68
N ASN A 450 -13.69 -12.83 -9.61
CA ASN A 450 -13.28 -11.43 -9.66
C ASN A 450 -12.04 -11.12 -8.80
N PRO A 451 -10.82 -11.24 -9.36
CA PRO A 451 -9.58 -10.81 -8.70
C PRO A 451 -9.50 -9.32 -8.34
N SER A 452 -10.37 -8.43 -8.88
CA SER A 452 -10.29 -6.99 -8.59
C SER A 452 -10.60 -6.66 -7.13
N VAL A 453 -11.37 -7.50 -6.43
CA VAL A 453 -11.69 -7.33 -5.00
C VAL A 453 -10.44 -7.31 -4.12
N LEU A 454 -9.34 -7.93 -4.57
CA LEU A 454 -8.05 -7.91 -3.89
C LEU A 454 -7.42 -6.51 -3.87
N GLY A 455 -7.96 -5.53 -4.60
CA GLY A 455 -7.60 -4.12 -4.51
C GLY A 455 -7.84 -3.49 -3.13
N VAL A 456 -8.61 -4.14 -2.25
CA VAL A 456 -8.73 -3.73 -0.84
C VAL A 456 -7.42 -3.90 -0.06
N TYR A 457 -6.50 -4.78 -0.49
CA TYR A 457 -5.24 -5.04 0.23
C TYR A 457 -4.04 -4.29 -0.38
N ARG A 458 -3.38 -3.42 0.41
CA ARG A 458 -2.12 -2.76 0.00
C ARG A 458 -1.00 -3.77 -0.25
N ASP A 459 -1.00 -4.88 0.47
CA ASP A 459 -0.02 -5.96 0.36
C ASP A 459 -0.47 -7.10 -0.57
N ARG A 460 -1.48 -6.90 -1.43
CA ARG A 460 -1.96 -7.89 -2.42
C ARG A 460 -0.85 -8.51 -3.27
N ALA A 461 0.27 -7.80 -3.49
CA ALA A 461 1.45 -8.31 -4.18
C ALA A 461 2.15 -9.48 -3.46
N GLN A 462 1.88 -9.70 -2.17
CA GLN A 462 2.35 -10.88 -1.42
C GLN A 462 1.50 -12.14 -1.64
N ILE A 463 0.33 -12.03 -2.30
CA ILE A 463 -0.56 -13.16 -2.61
C ILE A 463 0.05 -13.97 -3.78
N PRO A 464 0.39 -15.25 -3.59
CA PRO A 464 0.91 -16.07 -4.69
C PRO A 464 -0.12 -16.23 -5.80
N SER A 465 0.33 -16.29 -7.05
CA SER A 465 -0.56 -16.37 -8.23
C SER A 465 -1.48 -17.60 -8.23
N PHE A 466 -1.07 -18.72 -7.62
CA PHE A 466 -1.95 -19.90 -7.42
C PHE A 466 -3.10 -19.66 -6.43
N ALA A 467 -2.93 -18.69 -5.52
CA ALA A 467 -3.89 -18.38 -4.47
C ALA A 467 -4.80 -17.19 -4.82
N ILE A 468 -4.53 -16.43 -5.90
CA ILE A 468 -5.31 -15.25 -6.29
C ILE A 468 -6.82 -15.54 -6.34
N GLY A 469 -7.25 -16.57 -7.07
CA GLY A 469 -8.67 -16.94 -7.16
C GLY A 469 -9.27 -17.40 -5.82
N ALA A 470 -8.48 -18.09 -5.00
CA ALA A 470 -8.92 -18.54 -3.68
C ALA A 470 -9.07 -17.39 -2.69
N ILE A 471 -8.10 -16.46 -2.63
CA ILE A 471 -8.21 -15.28 -1.77
C ILE A 471 -9.28 -14.33 -2.31
N ALA A 472 -9.47 -14.20 -3.63
CA ALA A 472 -10.58 -13.46 -4.20
C ALA A 472 -11.94 -14.03 -3.76
N ALA A 473 -12.11 -15.37 -3.79
CA ALA A 473 -13.29 -16.04 -3.25
C ALA A 473 -13.46 -15.76 -1.75
N ALA A 474 -12.40 -15.90 -0.95
CA ALA A 474 -12.44 -15.63 0.49
C ALA A 474 -12.84 -14.18 0.81
N THR A 475 -12.37 -13.22 0.02
CA THR A 475 -12.73 -11.80 0.15
C THR A 475 -14.16 -11.56 -0.32
N GLN A 476 -14.58 -12.09 -1.48
CA GLN A 476 -15.97 -12.01 -1.99
C GLN A 476 -17.00 -12.56 -1.00
N HIS A 477 -16.68 -13.68 -0.32
CA HIS A 477 -17.54 -14.29 0.68
C HIS A 477 -17.29 -13.79 2.12
N ARG A 478 -16.57 -12.67 2.31
CA ARG A 478 -16.30 -12.03 3.62
C ARG A 478 -15.66 -12.97 4.67
N LEU A 479 -14.98 -14.04 4.23
CA LEU A 479 -14.22 -14.95 5.09
C LEU A 479 -12.91 -14.31 5.60
N VAL A 480 -12.37 -13.34 4.86
CA VAL A 480 -11.17 -12.62 5.30
C VAL A 480 -11.55 -11.61 6.37
N MET A 481 -10.94 -11.76 7.54
CA MET A 481 -10.80 -10.71 8.53
C MET A 481 -9.33 -10.27 8.57
N SER A 482 -9.09 -8.97 8.75
CA SER A 482 -7.76 -8.38 8.87
C SER A 482 -7.71 -7.36 10.02
N TYR A 483 -6.85 -7.63 11.00
CA TYR A 483 -6.71 -6.85 12.25
C TYR A 483 -5.27 -6.36 12.43
N PRO A 484 -5.04 -5.14 12.93
CA PRO A 484 -6.02 -4.07 13.12
C PRO A 484 -6.39 -3.33 11.81
N TRP A 485 -5.66 -3.57 10.71
CA TRP A 485 -5.84 -2.88 9.43
C TRP A 485 -6.59 -3.75 8.42
N VAL A 486 -7.82 -3.37 8.06
CA VAL A 486 -8.62 -4.08 7.03
C VAL A 486 -7.99 -4.07 5.63
N ASP A 487 -7.13 -3.08 5.36
CA ASP A 487 -6.43 -2.90 4.08
C ASP A 487 -5.11 -3.67 3.96
N ARG A 488 -4.87 -4.66 4.85
CA ARG A 488 -3.71 -5.56 4.78
C ARG A 488 -4.13 -7.01 4.99
N LEU A 489 -3.78 -7.89 4.07
CA LEU A 489 -4.02 -9.32 4.22
C LEU A 489 -3.01 -9.94 5.18
N ASN A 490 -1.73 -9.62 5.06
CA ASN A 490 -0.59 -10.28 5.69
C ASN A 490 -0.61 -11.82 5.46
N PRO A 491 -0.58 -12.30 4.19
CA PRO A 491 -0.81 -13.71 3.86
C PRO A 491 0.15 -14.67 4.57
N TRP A 492 1.41 -14.25 4.78
CA TRP A 492 2.46 -15.05 5.40
C TRP A 492 2.51 -14.97 6.94
N ALA A 493 1.65 -14.17 7.57
CA ALA A 493 1.56 -14.11 9.03
C ALA A 493 1.10 -15.45 9.61
N ARG A 494 1.63 -15.85 10.78
CA ARG A 494 1.20 -17.05 11.49
C ARG A 494 -0.17 -16.79 12.12
N LEU A 495 -1.10 -17.70 11.85
CA LEU A 495 -2.51 -17.54 12.18
C LEU A 495 -2.76 -17.79 13.67
N THR A 496 -3.47 -16.88 14.35
CA THR A 496 -3.77 -17.02 15.79
C THR A 496 -5.14 -17.64 16.08
N TRP A 497 -5.33 -18.10 17.32
CA TRP A 497 -6.61 -18.64 17.81
C TRP A 497 -7.78 -17.65 17.68
N ALA A 498 -7.52 -16.35 17.86
CA ALA A 498 -8.51 -15.29 17.65
C ALA A 498 -8.98 -15.24 16.19
N GLU A 499 -8.04 -15.33 15.25
CA GLU A 499 -8.31 -15.24 13.81
C GLU A 499 -9.02 -16.48 13.30
N VAL A 500 -8.61 -17.67 13.75
CA VAL A 500 -9.33 -18.93 13.46
C VAL A 500 -10.77 -18.86 13.95
N ALA A 501 -11.02 -18.30 15.13
CA ALA A 501 -12.38 -18.17 15.67
C ALA A 501 -13.27 -17.26 14.79
N VAL A 502 -12.74 -16.16 14.25
CA VAL A 502 -13.51 -15.31 13.32
C VAL A 502 -13.70 -15.99 11.97
N MET A 503 -12.65 -16.58 11.38
CA MET A 503 -12.75 -17.24 10.07
C MET A 503 -13.72 -18.43 10.07
N LEU A 504 -13.71 -19.26 11.12
CA LEU A 504 -14.65 -20.38 11.25
C LEU A 504 -16.09 -19.91 11.47
N TYR A 505 -16.28 -18.79 12.17
CA TYR A 505 -17.61 -18.21 12.32
C TYR A 505 -18.12 -17.60 11.01
N GLN A 506 -17.27 -16.92 10.22
CA GLN A 506 -17.66 -16.48 8.88
C GLN A 506 -17.97 -17.65 7.95
N ALA A 507 -17.25 -18.77 8.06
CA ALA A 507 -17.59 -20.00 7.33
C ALA A 507 -18.96 -20.60 7.75
N LEU A 508 -19.36 -20.47 9.02
CA LEU A 508 -20.72 -20.80 9.48
C LEU A 508 -21.78 -19.84 8.92
N VAL A 509 -21.48 -18.55 8.79
CA VAL A 509 -22.39 -17.56 8.18
C VAL A 509 -22.55 -17.80 6.68
N VAL A 510 -21.45 -18.06 5.95
CA VAL A 510 -21.43 -18.39 4.52
C VAL A 510 -22.12 -19.72 4.20
N THR A 511 -22.33 -20.58 5.20
CA THR A 511 -23.10 -21.84 5.08
C THR A 511 -24.45 -21.80 5.80
N GLU A 512 -24.97 -20.60 6.09
CA GLU A 512 -26.30 -20.33 6.68
C GLU A 512 -26.53 -20.99 8.07
N GLN A 513 -25.46 -21.46 8.73
CA GLN A 513 -25.47 -22.09 10.05
C GLN A 513 -25.25 -21.10 11.21
N ALA A 514 -25.03 -19.81 10.92
CA ALA A 514 -24.94 -18.72 11.90
C ALA A 514 -25.43 -17.40 11.31
N ILE A 515 -25.96 -16.53 12.18
CA ILE A 515 -26.27 -15.13 11.85
C ILE A 515 -24.97 -14.32 11.91
N ALA A 516 -24.77 -13.38 11.00
CA ALA A 516 -23.57 -12.52 10.98
C ALA A 516 -23.44 -11.71 12.30
N LEU A 517 -22.25 -11.74 12.90
CA LEU A 517 -21.91 -10.89 14.05
C LEU A 517 -21.13 -9.65 13.58
N PRO A 518 -21.43 -8.45 14.12
CA PRO A 518 -20.74 -7.23 13.73
C PRO A 518 -19.28 -7.23 14.16
N CYS A 519 -18.37 -6.94 13.22
CA CYS A 519 -16.94 -6.79 13.49
C CYS A 519 -16.31 -5.85 12.45
N PRO A 520 -15.65 -4.75 12.86
CA PRO A 520 -15.07 -3.77 11.94
C PRO A 520 -13.84 -4.28 11.20
N TYR A 521 -13.35 -5.49 11.52
CA TYR A 521 -12.17 -6.10 10.92
C TYR A 521 -12.50 -7.11 9.81
N ILE A 522 -13.78 -7.40 9.57
CA ILE A 522 -14.21 -8.22 8.41
C ILE A 522 -14.01 -7.40 7.15
N VAL A 523 -13.31 -7.96 6.16
CA VAL A 523 -12.95 -7.24 4.93
C VAL A 523 -14.12 -7.32 3.96
N ASN A 524 -14.62 -6.15 3.55
CA ASN A 524 -15.74 -6.05 2.61
C ASN A 524 -15.20 -5.99 1.16
N PRO A 525 -15.62 -6.90 0.25
CA PRO A 525 -15.10 -7.01 -1.12
C PRO A 525 -15.54 -5.90 -2.09
N GLN A 526 -16.22 -4.86 -1.63
CA GLN A 526 -16.67 -3.73 -2.44
C GLN A 526 -15.89 -2.45 -2.10
N PRO A 527 -14.62 -2.32 -2.56
CA PRO A 527 -14.05 -1.00 -2.78
C PRO A 527 -14.84 -0.35 -3.93
N ASN A 528 -15.27 0.89 -3.72
CA ASN A 528 -16.08 1.68 -4.65
C ASN A 528 -17.47 1.09 -4.96
N ALA A 529 -18.44 1.44 -4.13
CA ALA A 529 -19.70 1.92 -4.72
C ALA A 529 -19.36 3.20 -5.51
N THR A 530 -19.24 3.09 -6.84
CA THR A 530 -18.91 4.21 -7.74
C THR A 530 -20.12 5.13 -7.91
N PHE A 531 -20.41 5.91 -6.88
CA PHE A 531 -21.41 6.96 -6.94
C PHE A 531 -20.93 8.07 -7.90
N ALA A 532 -21.66 8.30 -8.99
CA ALA A 532 -21.23 9.24 -10.03
C ALA A 532 -21.32 10.70 -9.56
N ASP A 533 -22.32 10.99 -8.74
CA ASP A 533 -22.63 12.29 -8.13
C ASP A 533 -21.65 12.74 -7.04
N ILE A 534 -20.77 11.87 -6.52
CA ILE A 534 -19.72 12.28 -5.57
C ILE A 534 -18.40 12.67 -6.23
N GLN A 535 -18.29 12.66 -7.57
CA GLN A 535 -17.05 13.07 -8.25
C GLN A 535 -16.80 14.58 -8.05
N GLY A 536 -15.64 14.92 -7.47
CA GLY A 536 -15.32 16.30 -7.06
C GLY A 536 -16.08 16.81 -5.83
N HIS A 537 -16.96 16.01 -5.22
CA HIS A 537 -17.74 16.41 -4.06
C HIS A 537 -16.89 16.44 -2.77
N TRP A 538 -17.06 17.47 -1.95
CA TRP A 538 -16.20 17.74 -0.78
C TRP A 538 -16.16 16.59 0.25
N ALA A 539 -17.25 15.83 0.36
CA ALA A 539 -17.38 14.70 1.28
C ALA A 539 -17.01 13.32 0.68
N ALA A 540 -16.51 13.27 -0.57
CA ALA A 540 -16.37 12.02 -1.32
C ALA A 540 -15.58 10.93 -0.57
N GLU A 541 -14.48 11.28 0.11
CA GLU A 541 -13.68 10.33 0.87
C GLU A 541 -14.39 9.80 2.12
N PHE A 542 -15.17 10.63 2.83
CA PHE A 542 -15.99 10.18 3.96
C PHE A 542 -17.10 9.22 3.48
N ILE A 543 -17.72 9.52 2.34
CA ILE A 543 -18.76 8.68 1.73
C ILE A 543 -18.18 7.32 1.31
N ARG A 544 -17.05 7.31 0.58
CA ARG A 544 -16.30 6.09 0.21
C ARG A 544 -15.86 5.32 1.46
N GLY A 545 -15.44 6.03 2.50
CA GLY A 545 -15.01 5.48 3.78
C GLY A 545 -16.12 4.76 4.56
N LEU A 546 -17.38 5.22 4.50
CA LEU A 546 -18.52 4.52 5.11
C LEU A 546 -19.13 3.45 4.20
N ALA A 547 -19.15 3.67 2.88
CA ALA A 547 -19.67 2.69 1.91
C ALA A 547 -18.80 1.43 1.84
N SER A 548 -17.47 1.58 1.84
CA SER A 548 -16.55 0.44 1.93
C SER A 548 -16.73 -0.36 3.24
N GLN A 549 -17.13 0.27 4.34
CA GLN A 549 -17.48 -0.40 5.60
C GLN A 549 -18.90 -1.02 5.60
N GLY A 550 -19.71 -0.84 4.55
CA GLY A 550 -21.10 -1.31 4.50
C GLY A 550 -22.03 -0.58 5.48
N LEU A 551 -21.67 0.66 5.87
CA LEU A 551 -22.44 1.48 6.81
C LEU A 551 -23.44 2.39 6.09
N MET A 552 -23.08 2.87 4.89
CA MET A 552 -23.94 3.71 4.06
C MET A 552 -23.94 3.25 2.60
N ASP A 553 -25.14 3.03 2.08
CA ASP A 553 -25.38 2.53 0.72
C ASP A 553 -25.93 3.66 -0.18
N GLY A 554 -25.92 3.42 -1.50
CA GLY A 554 -26.58 4.29 -2.48
C GLY A 554 -28.10 4.23 -2.38
N LEU A 555 -28.78 5.27 -2.84
CA LEU A 555 -30.26 5.33 -2.86
C LEU A 555 -30.84 4.82 -4.17
N THR A 556 -30.09 4.98 -5.27
CA THR A 556 -30.34 4.33 -6.56
C THR A 556 -29.03 3.82 -7.14
N GLU A 557 -29.10 2.97 -8.17
CA GLU A 557 -27.92 2.36 -8.78
C GLU A 557 -26.94 3.43 -9.30
N GLY A 558 -25.72 3.46 -8.73
CA GLY A 558 -24.68 4.42 -9.10
C GLY A 558 -24.86 5.85 -8.56
N GLN A 559 -25.79 6.13 -7.64
CA GLN A 559 -26.01 7.45 -7.05
C GLN A 559 -26.06 7.41 -5.52
N PHE A 560 -25.46 8.42 -4.86
CA PHE A 560 -25.48 8.55 -3.40
C PHE A 560 -26.49 9.59 -2.88
N GLU A 561 -26.86 10.56 -3.69
CA GLU A 561 -27.58 11.79 -3.33
C GLU A 561 -26.92 12.52 -2.14
N PRO A 562 -25.67 13.03 -2.28
CA PRO A 562 -24.90 13.61 -1.17
C PRO A 562 -25.61 14.76 -0.46
N ASP A 563 -26.22 15.67 -1.22
CA ASP A 563 -26.91 16.86 -0.72
C ASP A 563 -28.36 16.61 -0.27
N ARG A 564 -28.88 15.38 -0.41
CA ARG A 564 -30.23 15.07 0.08
C ARG A 564 -30.23 15.02 1.62
N PRO A 565 -31.18 15.69 2.31
CA PRO A 565 -31.40 15.51 3.74
C PRO A 565 -31.72 14.05 4.11
N MET A 566 -31.03 13.51 5.11
CA MET A 566 -31.28 12.15 5.60
C MET A 566 -32.47 12.12 6.57
N MET A 567 -33.36 11.14 6.41
CA MET A 567 -34.49 10.91 7.31
C MET A 567 -34.04 10.33 8.66
N ARG A 568 -34.85 10.56 9.70
CA ARG A 568 -34.55 10.07 11.06
C ARG A 568 -34.63 8.54 11.19
N SER A 569 -35.38 7.85 10.33
CA SER A 569 -35.34 6.38 10.20
C SER A 569 -34.00 5.90 9.59
N GLU A 570 -33.61 6.43 8.43
CA GLU A 570 -32.34 6.12 7.75
C GLU A 570 -31.13 6.33 8.68
N TYR A 571 -31.16 7.41 9.48
CA TYR A 571 -30.10 7.68 10.45
C TYR A 571 -30.13 6.75 11.68
N ALA A 572 -31.30 6.25 12.10
CA ALA A 572 -31.40 5.26 13.16
C ALA A 572 -30.74 3.93 12.75
N GLU A 573 -30.97 3.48 11.51
CA GLU A 573 -30.27 2.31 10.94
C GLU A 573 -28.76 2.51 10.87
N LEU A 574 -28.29 3.67 10.39
CA LEU A 574 -26.87 4.01 10.34
C LEU A 574 -26.23 3.98 11.74
N LEU A 575 -26.96 4.39 12.78
CA LEU A 575 -26.49 4.28 14.17
C LEU A 575 -26.46 2.85 14.70
N VAL A 576 -27.39 1.97 14.31
CA VAL A 576 -27.33 0.55 14.65
C VAL A 576 -26.18 -0.14 13.93
N LYS A 577 -26.08 0.01 12.60
CA LYS A 577 -24.96 -0.51 11.78
C LYS A 577 -23.61 0.01 12.32
N GLY A 578 -23.53 1.31 12.61
CA GLY A 578 -22.31 2.00 13.02
C GLY A 578 -21.88 1.72 14.46
N PHE A 579 -22.79 1.74 15.43
CA PHE A 579 -22.46 1.77 16.87
C PHE A 579 -23.07 0.63 17.69
N ASN A 580 -24.03 -0.14 17.15
CA ASN A 580 -24.72 -1.25 17.81
C ASN A 580 -25.03 -1.01 19.30
N PRO A 581 -25.83 0.01 19.62
CA PRO A 581 -25.96 0.49 21.00
C PRO A 581 -26.70 -0.52 21.88
N ALA A 582 -26.17 -0.79 23.07
CA ALA A 582 -26.79 -1.64 24.07
C ALA A 582 -27.94 -0.92 24.80
N ALA A 583 -28.96 -1.66 25.24
CA ALA A 583 -30.12 -1.09 25.93
C ALA A 583 -29.77 -0.52 27.32
N ASP A 584 -30.10 0.76 27.52
CA ASP A 584 -29.81 1.57 28.72
C ASP A 584 -31.09 2.30 29.23
N ARG A 585 -32.24 2.09 28.57
CA ARG A 585 -33.59 2.38 29.09
C ARG A 585 -34.61 1.36 28.53
N PRO A 586 -35.82 1.25 29.13
CA PRO A 586 -36.88 0.38 28.60
C PRO A 586 -37.28 0.70 27.16
N ALA A 587 -37.94 -0.26 26.51
CA ALA A 587 -38.59 -0.05 25.22
C ALA A 587 -39.67 1.04 25.29
N LYS A 588 -39.97 1.67 24.15
CA LYS A 588 -41.04 2.66 23.99
C LYS A 588 -41.58 2.64 22.57
N PHE A 589 -42.85 2.29 22.45
CA PHE A 589 -43.62 2.43 21.22
C PHE A 589 -44.01 3.90 20.99
N PHE A 590 -43.83 4.37 19.76
CA PHE A 590 -44.20 5.71 19.30
C PHE A 590 -45.45 5.62 18.41
N ALA A 591 -46.29 6.65 18.43
CA ALA A 591 -47.61 6.61 17.81
C ALA A 591 -47.61 6.58 16.27
N ASP A 592 -46.49 6.99 15.65
CA ASP A 592 -46.28 7.08 14.20
C ASP A 592 -45.37 5.97 13.65
N ILE A 593 -45.16 4.89 14.42
CA ILE A 593 -44.24 3.79 14.13
C ILE A 593 -45.02 2.47 14.07
N PRO A 594 -45.37 1.97 12.88
CA PRO A 594 -46.00 0.66 12.70
C PRO A 594 -45.06 -0.47 13.20
N PRO A 595 -45.54 -1.45 13.99
CA PRO A 595 -44.70 -2.55 14.49
C PRO A 595 -44.10 -3.45 13.39
N ASP A 596 -44.65 -3.37 12.19
CA ASP A 596 -44.28 -4.07 10.97
C ASP A 596 -43.41 -3.23 10.00
N SER A 597 -43.03 -2.01 10.38
CA SER A 597 -42.14 -1.16 9.58
C SER A 597 -40.67 -1.61 9.67
N GLU A 598 -39.97 -1.57 8.53
CA GLU A 598 -38.60 -2.14 8.37
C GLU A 598 -37.57 -1.54 9.35
N TRP A 599 -37.77 -0.29 9.76
CA TRP A 599 -36.92 0.45 10.70
C TRP A 599 -37.42 0.43 12.16
N ALA A 600 -38.49 -0.31 12.49
CA ALA A 600 -39.07 -0.33 13.85
C ALA A 600 -38.05 -0.80 14.90
N ASP A 601 -37.37 -1.92 14.65
CA ASP A 601 -36.33 -2.46 15.55
C ASP A 601 -35.13 -1.51 15.66
N ALA A 602 -34.71 -0.88 14.55
CA ALA A 602 -33.60 0.06 14.55
C ALA A 602 -33.90 1.30 15.41
N ILE A 603 -35.08 1.90 15.22
CA ILE A 603 -35.59 2.99 16.06
C ILE A 603 -35.69 2.55 17.52
N GLN A 604 -36.18 1.35 17.78
CA GLN A 604 -36.33 0.85 19.15
C GLN A 604 -34.97 0.66 19.82
N GLN A 605 -33.95 0.16 19.10
CA GLN A 605 -32.60 -0.02 19.63
C GLN A 605 -31.89 1.32 19.89
N VAL A 606 -31.90 2.28 18.94
CA VAL A 606 -31.29 3.61 19.19
C VAL A 606 -32.03 4.41 20.26
N TYR A 607 -33.34 4.16 20.42
CA TYR A 607 -34.08 4.67 21.56
C TYR A 607 -33.56 4.03 22.86
N GLN A 608 -33.53 2.71 22.98
CA GLN A 608 -33.09 2.04 24.22
C GLN A 608 -31.64 2.38 24.58
N GLY A 609 -30.76 2.56 23.59
CA GLY A 609 -29.38 3.00 23.80
C GLY A 609 -29.19 4.49 24.13
N LYS A 610 -30.27 5.29 24.20
CA LYS A 610 -30.26 6.76 24.43
C LYS A 610 -29.55 7.59 23.36
N LEU A 611 -29.22 7.01 22.19
CA LEU A 611 -28.62 7.75 21.07
C LEU A 611 -29.64 8.68 20.40
N MET A 612 -30.90 8.24 20.24
CA MET A 612 -31.98 9.07 19.69
C MET A 612 -33.19 9.13 20.62
N GLY A 613 -34.04 10.13 20.42
CA GLY A 613 -35.32 10.28 21.09
C GLY A 613 -36.43 10.71 20.12
N GLY A 614 -37.67 10.45 20.50
CA GLY A 614 -38.86 11.03 19.88
C GLY A 614 -39.33 12.30 20.60
N PHE A 615 -40.49 12.80 20.20
CA PHE A 615 -41.03 14.09 20.58
C PHE A 615 -42.07 14.00 21.72
N ALA A 616 -42.50 15.16 22.22
CA ALA A 616 -43.38 15.28 23.39
C ALA A 616 -44.83 14.80 23.13
N ASP A 617 -45.24 14.75 21.87
CA ASP A 617 -46.53 14.25 21.36
C ASP A 617 -46.57 12.71 21.23
N ASN A 618 -45.54 12.00 21.72
CA ASN A 618 -45.36 10.56 21.59
C ASN A 618 -45.02 10.04 20.19
N THR A 619 -44.56 10.89 19.27
CA THR A 619 -44.07 10.50 17.94
C THR A 619 -42.54 10.36 17.88
N PHE A 620 -42.01 9.80 16.78
CA PHE A 620 -40.58 9.84 16.44
C PHE A 620 -40.28 10.64 15.15
N HIS A 621 -41.28 10.89 14.30
CA HIS A 621 -41.16 11.49 12.98
C HIS A 621 -40.09 10.82 12.10
N PRO A 622 -40.30 9.56 11.65
CA PRO A 622 -39.28 8.79 10.93
C PRO A 622 -38.88 9.47 9.62
N ASN A 623 -39.86 9.92 8.83
CA ASN A 623 -39.68 10.50 7.50
C ASN A 623 -39.23 11.99 7.52
N ARG A 624 -39.00 12.57 8.72
CA ARG A 624 -38.51 13.94 8.86
C ARG A 624 -36.99 13.96 8.80
N GLY A 625 -36.41 14.92 8.08
CA GLY A 625 -34.97 15.12 8.05
C GLY A 625 -34.38 15.37 9.45
N ILE A 626 -33.30 14.67 9.81
CA ILE A 626 -32.58 14.90 11.07
C ILE A 626 -31.75 16.18 10.99
N THR A 627 -31.67 16.99 12.05
CA THR A 627 -30.88 18.25 12.02
C THR A 627 -29.41 18.04 12.40
N ARG A 628 -28.52 18.93 11.94
CA ARG A 628 -27.08 18.86 12.25
C ARG A 628 -26.80 18.74 13.75
N VAL A 629 -27.50 19.51 14.60
CA VAL A 629 -27.32 19.41 16.07
C VAL A 629 -27.88 18.12 16.67
N GLN A 630 -28.88 17.48 16.05
CA GLN A 630 -29.37 16.17 16.48
C GLN A 630 -28.35 15.07 16.16
N VAL A 631 -27.63 15.16 15.03
CA VAL A 631 -26.54 14.24 14.64
C VAL A 631 -25.35 14.34 15.60
N LEU A 632 -24.96 15.56 15.99
CA LEU A 632 -23.90 15.74 16.99
C LEU A 632 -24.29 15.18 18.36
N LEU A 633 -25.55 15.36 18.78
CA LEU A 633 -26.08 14.82 20.04
C LEU A 633 -26.06 13.29 20.09
N SER A 634 -26.48 12.61 19.04
CA SER A 634 -26.43 11.15 18.98
C SER A 634 -24.99 10.62 18.98
N LEU A 635 -24.05 11.28 18.28
CA LEU A 635 -22.65 10.84 18.23
C LEU A 635 -21.92 11.04 19.57
N VAL A 636 -22.10 12.19 20.24
CA VAL A 636 -21.54 12.43 21.57
C VAL A 636 -22.12 11.45 22.59
N ASN A 637 -23.42 11.16 22.53
CA ASN A 637 -24.06 10.15 23.39
C ASN A 637 -23.58 8.72 23.09
N ALA A 638 -23.30 8.38 21.83
CA ALA A 638 -22.82 7.06 21.42
C ALA A 638 -21.41 6.76 21.96
N ILE A 639 -20.52 7.75 21.89
CA ILE A 639 -19.11 7.60 22.32
C ILE A 639 -18.93 7.89 23.83
N LYS A 640 -19.85 8.66 24.44
CA LYS A 640 -19.82 9.08 25.86
C LYS A 640 -18.59 9.93 26.20
N PHE A 641 -18.27 10.88 25.33
CA PHE A 641 -17.22 11.87 25.56
C PHE A 641 -17.47 12.72 26.82
N PRO A 642 -16.41 13.22 27.49
CA PRO A 642 -16.54 14.19 28.57
C PRO A 642 -17.10 15.53 28.07
N ALA A 643 -17.73 16.29 28.96
CA ALA A 643 -18.19 17.64 28.65
C ALA A 643 -16.99 18.59 28.45
N ALA A 644 -16.97 19.33 27.33
CA ALA A 644 -15.94 20.32 27.03
C ALA A 644 -16.36 21.75 27.41
N ASP A 645 -15.39 22.68 27.35
CA ASP A 645 -15.60 24.10 27.61
C ASP A 645 -16.46 24.76 26.51
N LEU A 646 -17.45 25.56 26.93
CA LEU A 646 -18.33 26.32 26.05
C LEU A 646 -17.62 27.41 25.26
N ALA A 647 -16.45 27.91 25.70
CA ALA A 647 -15.68 28.92 25.00
C ALA A 647 -15.28 28.51 23.57
N ILE A 648 -15.27 27.21 23.25
CA ILE A 648 -15.02 26.73 21.89
C ILE A 648 -16.15 27.07 20.90
N LEU A 649 -17.34 27.46 21.38
CA LEU A 649 -18.47 27.85 20.53
C LEU A 649 -18.28 29.23 19.88
N ASP A 650 -17.44 30.11 20.44
CA ASP A 650 -17.13 31.44 19.89
C ASP A 650 -16.47 31.38 18.50
N ARG A 651 -16.07 30.18 18.07
CA ARG A 651 -15.60 29.87 16.70
C ARG A 651 -16.71 29.97 15.64
N TYR A 652 -17.99 29.89 16.04
CA TYR A 652 -19.14 29.88 15.14
C TYR A 652 -19.87 31.23 15.14
N GLN A 653 -20.01 31.84 13.97
CA GLN A 653 -20.77 33.09 13.77
C GLN A 653 -22.25 32.94 14.08
N ASP A 654 -22.80 31.72 13.95
CA ASP A 654 -24.17 31.36 14.26
C ASP A 654 -24.32 30.63 15.61
N ALA A 655 -23.33 30.74 16.53
CA ALA A 655 -23.34 30.10 17.85
C ALA A 655 -24.62 30.39 18.66
N GLU A 656 -25.19 31.59 18.55
CA GLU A 656 -26.43 31.93 19.26
C GLU A 656 -27.66 31.15 18.76
N THR A 657 -27.60 30.58 17.55
CA THR A 657 -28.66 29.70 17.03
C THR A 657 -28.60 28.28 17.62
N ILE A 658 -27.53 27.93 18.34
CA ILE A 658 -27.39 26.64 19.03
C ILE A 658 -28.32 26.64 20.25
N PRO A 659 -29.31 25.72 20.32
CA PRO A 659 -30.24 25.67 21.45
C PRO A 659 -29.49 25.43 22.76
N ALA A 660 -29.82 26.20 23.81
CA ALA A 660 -29.08 26.21 25.08
C ALA A 660 -28.91 24.81 25.70
N SER A 661 -29.91 23.94 25.57
CA SER A 661 -29.91 22.56 26.07
C SER A 661 -28.89 21.63 25.41
N VAL A 662 -28.24 22.04 24.31
CA VAL A 662 -27.23 21.25 23.59
C VAL A 662 -25.92 22.01 23.35
N ARG A 663 -25.71 23.20 23.94
CA ARG A 663 -24.44 23.96 23.80
C ARG A 663 -23.23 23.15 24.28
N ASN A 664 -23.30 22.51 25.45
CA ASN A 664 -22.23 21.62 25.95
C ASN A 664 -21.92 20.46 24.98
N VAL A 665 -22.95 19.95 24.29
CA VAL A 665 -22.84 18.82 23.38
C VAL A 665 -22.18 19.22 22.06
N VAL A 666 -22.52 20.41 21.52
CA VAL A 666 -21.80 20.97 20.38
C VAL A 666 -20.34 21.27 20.77
N ALA A 667 -20.11 21.89 21.93
CA ALA A 667 -18.76 22.19 22.41
C ALA A 667 -17.90 20.92 22.52
N THR A 668 -18.45 19.85 23.12
CA THR A 668 -17.80 18.52 23.14
C THR A 668 -17.55 17.99 21.72
N ALA A 669 -18.52 18.07 20.81
CA ALA A 669 -18.33 17.62 19.44
C ALA A 669 -17.25 18.40 18.67
N THR A 670 -17.10 19.71 18.93
CA THR A 670 -16.04 20.55 18.36
C THR A 670 -14.67 20.20 18.96
N THR A 671 -14.58 20.10 20.29
CA THR A 671 -13.35 19.67 20.99
C THR A 671 -12.91 18.28 20.56
N GLU A 672 -13.86 17.40 20.27
CA GLU A 672 -13.62 16.00 19.89
C GLU A 672 -13.58 15.78 18.37
N TRP A 673 -13.37 16.85 17.57
CA TRP A 673 -13.11 16.81 16.12
C TRP A 673 -14.25 16.21 15.27
N LEU A 674 -15.47 16.10 15.82
CA LEU A 674 -16.63 15.53 15.14
C LEU A 674 -17.28 16.51 14.16
N VAL A 675 -17.16 17.82 14.42
CA VAL A 675 -17.81 18.85 13.61
C VAL A 675 -17.07 19.05 12.30
N VAL A 676 -17.79 18.85 11.20
CA VAL A 676 -17.33 19.14 9.84
C VAL A 676 -18.30 20.15 9.22
N ASN A 677 -17.78 21.30 8.78
CA ASN A 677 -18.55 22.42 8.25
C ASN A 677 -18.10 22.73 6.81
N TYR A 678 -19.05 22.74 5.88
CA TYR A 678 -18.81 23.06 4.47
C TYR A 678 -19.91 24.02 3.97
N PRO A 679 -19.58 25.04 3.13
CA PRO A 679 -18.23 25.47 2.75
C PRO A 679 -17.57 26.36 3.80
N ASN A 680 -18.34 26.92 4.74
CA ASN A 680 -17.86 27.90 5.72
C ASN A 680 -17.55 27.25 7.08
N LEU A 681 -16.28 27.21 7.46
CA LEU A 681 -15.83 26.62 8.73
C LEU A 681 -16.49 27.25 9.98
N ARG A 682 -16.90 28.52 9.90
CA ARG A 682 -17.43 29.30 11.03
C ARG A 682 -18.96 29.31 11.10
N GLU A 683 -19.66 28.46 10.36
CA GLU A 683 -21.12 28.36 10.41
C GLU A 683 -21.54 26.90 10.61
N LEU A 684 -22.32 26.65 11.66
CA LEU A 684 -22.71 25.31 12.10
C LEU A 684 -24.09 24.88 11.59
N HIS A 685 -24.97 25.84 11.30
CA HIS A 685 -26.36 25.67 10.89
C HIS A 685 -27.11 24.61 11.73
N PRO A 686 -27.09 24.69 13.08
CA PRO A 686 -27.47 23.59 13.98
C PRO A 686 -28.90 23.08 13.78
N ASN A 687 -29.82 23.94 13.36
CA ASN A 687 -31.24 23.64 13.18
C ASN A 687 -31.61 23.21 11.75
N GLN A 688 -30.66 23.24 10.80
CA GLN A 688 -30.86 22.78 9.42
C GLN A 688 -30.90 21.24 9.35
N PRO A 689 -31.78 20.64 8.53
CA PRO A 689 -31.71 19.22 8.18
C PRO A 689 -30.35 18.87 7.56
N ALA A 690 -29.63 17.91 8.15
CA ALA A 690 -28.33 17.48 7.68
C ALA A 690 -28.45 16.58 6.45
N THR A 691 -27.61 16.86 5.47
CA THR A 691 -27.44 16.08 4.25
C THR A 691 -26.74 14.75 4.50
N ARG A 692 -26.87 13.80 3.57
CA ARG A 692 -26.19 12.51 3.63
C ARG A 692 -24.67 12.65 3.63
N ALA A 693 -24.13 13.65 2.93
CA ALA A 693 -22.71 13.99 2.94
C ALA A 693 -22.21 14.50 4.30
N GLU A 694 -22.93 15.44 4.92
CA GLU A 694 -22.58 15.99 6.23
C GLU A 694 -22.63 14.92 7.32
N ILE A 695 -23.65 14.06 7.29
CA ILE A 695 -23.76 12.92 8.19
C ILE A 695 -22.63 11.93 7.95
N ALA A 696 -22.28 11.64 6.69
CA ALA A 696 -21.17 10.75 6.39
C ALA A 696 -19.85 11.28 6.99
N ALA A 697 -19.58 12.59 6.85
CA ALA A 697 -18.39 13.21 7.44
C ALA A 697 -18.38 13.12 9.00
N MET A 698 -19.46 13.51 9.66
CA MET A 698 -19.55 13.49 11.13
C MET A 698 -19.50 12.06 11.71
N VAL A 699 -20.20 11.10 11.08
CA VAL A 699 -20.17 9.68 11.48
C VAL A 699 -18.79 9.06 11.23
N TYR A 700 -18.11 9.43 10.14
CA TYR A 700 -16.75 8.96 9.88
C TYR A 700 -15.77 9.49 10.93
N GLN A 701 -15.82 10.77 11.30
CA GLN A 701 -15.00 11.31 12.40
C GLN A 701 -15.26 10.59 13.72
N ALA A 702 -16.52 10.30 14.05
CA ALA A 702 -16.86 9.50 15.23
C ALA A 702 -16.22 8.09 15.20
N LEU A 703 -16.12 7.44 14.03
CA LEU A 703 -15.40 6.17 13.89
C LEU A 703 -13.88 6.32 13.99
N VAL A 704 -13.29 7.40 13.47
CA VAL A 704 -11.87 7.72 13.65
C VAL A 704 -11.54 7.89 15.14
N ARG A 705 -12.38 8.61 15.90
CA ARG A 705 -12.20 8.78 17.34
C ARG A 705 -12.39 7.51 18.17
N LEU A 706 -13.10 6.51 17.64
CA LEU A 706 -13.18 5.16 18.20
C LEU A 706 -12.04 4.23 17.75
N GLY A 707 -11.08 4.70 16.94
CA GLY A 707 -10.00 3.87 16.37
C GLY A 707 -10.50 2.84 15.34
N ARG A 708 -11.70 3.05 14.77
CA ARG A 708 -12.39 2.14 13.85
C ARG A 708 -12.31 2.58 12.38
N ALA A 709 -11.79 3.77 12.11
CA ALA A 709 -11.50 4.27 10.77
C ALA A 709 -10.16 5.04 10.77
N SER A 710 -9.47 5.09 9.63
CA SER A 710 -8.26 5.89 9.47
C SER A 710 -8.61 7.38 9.35
N ALA A 711 -7.82 8.28 9.92
CA ALA A 711 -8.07 9.70 9.75
C ALA A 711 -8.00 10.12 8.28
N ILE A 712 -9.04 10.81 7.79
CA ILE A 712 -9.07 11.47 6.48
C ILE A 712 -8.66 12.93 6.70
N SER A 713 -7.64 13.40 5.97
CA SER A 713 -7.31 14.83 5.93
C SER A 713 -8.40 15.58 5.16
N SER A 714 -8.97 16.62 5.76
CA SER A 714 -9.98 17.46 5.12
C SER A 714 -9.98 18.85 5.76
N PRO A 715 -9.92 19.93 4.97
CA PRO A 715 -9.90 21.31 5.50
C PRO A 715 -11.22 21.73 6.16
N TYR A 716 -12.26 20.89 6.06
CA TYR A 716 -13.60 21.15 6.58
C TYR A 716 -13.81 20.68 8.03
N ILE A 717 -12.84 19.95 8.60
CA ILE A 717 -12.87 19.49 10.00
C ILE A 717 -12.55 20.67 10.93
N ILE A 718 -13.36 20.87 11.97
CA ILE A 718 -13.12 21.96 12.93
C ILE A 718 -12.06 21.52 13.97
N HIS A 719 -10.81 21.85 13.67
CA HIS A 719 -9.69 21.70 14.60
C HIS A 719 -9.87 22.59 15.85
N PRO A 720 -9.82 22.05 17.07
CA PRO A 720 -10.02 22.85 18.29
C PRO A 720 -8.89 23.86 18.55
N GLN A 721 -7.65 23.56 18.11
CA GLN A 721 -6.45 24.33 18.45
C GLN A 721 -6.15 25.53 17.52
N GLN A 722 -7.01 25.88 16.56
CA GLN A 722 -6.77 27.01 15.66
C GLN A 722 -7.75 28.19 15.81
N PRO A 723 -7.49 29.17 16.68
CA PRO A 723 -7.91 30.56 16.49
C PRO A 723 -6.83 31.30 15.70
N ASN A 724 -7.17 31.94 14.57
CA ASN A 724 -6.18 32.62 13.72
C ASN A 724 -5.79 34.00 14.28
N GLN A 725 -4.94 33.99 15.31
CA GLN A 725 -4.09 35.07 15.84
C GLN A 725 -3.08 34.42 16.80
N LYS A 726 -1.77 34.64 16.64
CA LYS A 726 -0.82 34.28 17.72
C LYS A 726 -1.17 35.12 18.94
N GLN A 727 -1.78 34.50 19.95
CA GLN A 727 -1.93 35.12 21.27
C GLN A 727 -0.53 35.43 21.83
N PRO A 728 -0.37 36.47 22.67
CA PRO A 728 0.86 36.66 23.41
C PRO A 728 1.12 35.41 24.26
N ARG A 729 2.15 34.62 23.91
CA ARG A 729 2.57 33.47 24.71
C ARG A 729 2.97 33.97 26.10
N ASP A 730 2.69 33.16 27.13
CA ASP A 730 3.28 33.34 28.46
C ASP A 730 4.80 33.51 28.29
N PRO A 731 5.43 34.58 28.82
CA PRO A 731 6.88 34.77 28.74
C PRO A 731 7.70 33.58 29.28
N ASN A 732 7.11 32.75 30.13
CA ASN A 732 7.69 31.54 30.71
C ASN A 732 7.44 30.27 29.87
N ALA A 733 6.62 30.33 28.81
CA ALA A 733 6.42 29.20 27.92
C ALA A 733 7.74 28.79 27.23
N ALA A 734 7.92 27.48 27.08
CA ALA A 734 8.99 26.93 26.25
C ALA A 734 8.76 27.33 24.79
N LEU A 735 9.75 27.97 24.17
CA LEU A 735 9.71 28.31 22.75
C LEU A 735 9.75 27.02 21.92
N VAL A 736 9.07 27.01 20.78
CA VAL A 736 8.97 25.83 19.90
C VAL A 736 9.85 26.07 18.67
N VAL A 737 10.78 25.16 18.40
CA VAL A 737 11.68 25.26 17.24
C VAL A 737 11.47 24.05 16.35
N ALA A 738 10.96 24.29 15.14
CA ALA A 738 10.92 23.27 14.11
C ALA A 738 12.34 23.08 13.55
N ILE A 739 12.82 21.84 13.55
CA ILE A 739 14.11 21.44 12.98
C ILE A 739 13.82 20.47 11.84
N ASP A 740 14.33 20.80 10.66
CA ASP A 740 14.07 20.10 9.42
C ASP A 740 15.35 19.48 8.87
N PRO A 741 15.64 18.20 9.15
CA PRO A 741 16.75 17.52 8.50
C PRO A 741 16.42 17.35 7.00
N GLY A 742 17.17 18.05 6.17
CA GLY A 742 17.06 18.03 4.71
C GLY A 742 17.07 16.61 4.15
N HIS A 743 16.38 16.42 3.03
CA HIS A 743 16.23 15.11 2.35
C HIS A 743 15.60 14.05 3.29
N GLY A 744 15.81 12.75 3.05
CA GLY A 744 15.27 11.65 3.86
C GLY A 744 14.46 10.64 3.03
N GLY A 745 14.53 9.36 3.41
CA GLY A 745 13.83 8.28 2.70
C GLY A 745 14.51 7.90 1.39
N PHE A 746 13.78 7.97 0.28
CA PHE A 746 14.35 7.78 -1.07
C PHE A 746 15.12 9.01 -1.55
N ASP A 747 14.76 10.21 -1.08
CA ASP A 747 15.58 11.40 -1.26
C ASP A 747 16.88 11.31 -0.44
N LEU A 748 18.01 11.14 -1.11
CA LEU A 748 19.34 10.97 -0.51
C LEU A 748 20.03 12.31 -0.20
N GLY A 749 19.59 13.39 -0.85
CA GLY A 749 20.36 14.62 -1.02
C GLY A 749 21.70 14.41 -1.73
N GLY A 750 22.62 15.34 -1.51
CA GLY A 750 23.97 15.31 -2.06
C GLY A 750 24.74 14.04 -1.68
N ILE A 751 25.48 13.50 -2.66
CA ILE A 751 26.40 12.38 -2.45
C ILE A 751 27.84 12.92 -2.45
N GLY A 752 28.52 12.71 -1.33
CA GLY A 752 29.89 13.15 -1.08
C GLY A 752 30.96 12.13 -1.41
N LEU A 753 32.15 12.37 -0.85
CA LEU A 753 33.27 11.43 -0.88
C LEU A 753 32.86 10.10 -0.21
N ASP A 754 33.44 9.01 -0.71
CA ASP A 754 33.21 7.62 -0.26
C ASP A 754 31.74 7.16 -0.20
N GLY A 755 30.83 7.89 -0.87
CA GLY A 755 29.40 7.58 -0.94
C GLY A 755 28.59 8.03 0.28
N VAL A 756 29.15 8.90 1.14
CA VAL A 756 28.40 9.55 2.23
C VAL A 756 27.24 10.34 1.64
N ARG A 757 26.04 10.19 2.22
CA ARG A 757 24.82 10.87 1.76
C ARG A 757 24.43 11.97 2.71
N GLU A 758 23.94 13.07 2.16
CA GLU A 758 23.46 14.22 2.93
C GLU A 758 22.39 13.82 3.96
N LYS A 759 21.38 13.03 3.58
CA LYS A 759 20.34 12.58 4.51
C LYS A 759 20.87 11.81 5.75
N ASP A 760 22.02 11.13 5.59
CA ASP A 760 22.69 10.31 6.60
C ASP A 760 23.55 11.19 7.55
N VAL A 761 23.77 12.46 7.20
CA VAL A 761 24.44 13.50 8.02
C VAL A 761 23.43 14.47 8.63
N THR A 762 22.42 14.91 7.86
CA THR A 762 21.42 15.90 8.30
C THR A 762 20.51 15.36 9.40
N LEU A 763 20.07 14.10 9.32
CA LEU A 763 19.19 13.50 10.34
C LEU A 763 19.88 13.38 11.71
N PRO A 764 21.10 12.82 11.84
CA PRO A 764 21.83 12.86 13.10
C PRO A 764 22.08 14.29 13.60
N MET A 765 22.43 15.23 12.72
CA MET A 765 22.65 16.63 13.10
C MET A 765 21.39 17.28 13.67
N ALA A 766 20.23 17.06 13.06
CA ALA A 766 18.95 17.58 13.56
C ALA A 766 18.57 16.99 14.92
N ILE A 767 18.85 15.70 15.14
CA ILE A 767 18.66 15.05 16.44
C ILE A 767 19.61 15.64 17.49
N ASP A 768 20.89 15.82 17.18
CA ASP A 768 21.86 16.47 18.08
C ASP A 768 21.44 17.92 18.43
N VAL A 769 20.99 18.71 17.45
CA VAL A 769 20.48 20.10 17.68
C VAL A 769 19.23 20.08 18.56
N ALA A 770 18.29 19.17 18.30
CA ALA A 770 17.09 18.99 19.11
C ALA A 770 17.45 18.69 20.58
N ASP A 771 18.39 17.77 20.80
CA ASP A 771 18.83 17.37 22.12
C ASP A 771 19.58 18.49 22.86
N TRP A 772 20.29 19.38 22.15
CA TRP A 772 20.88 20.58 22.74
C TRP A 772 19.84 21.64 23.13
N LEU A 773 18.85 21.93 22.28
CA LEU A 773 17.77 22.88 22.58
C LEU A 773 16.90 22.41 23.76
N LYS A 774 16.59 21.11 23.81
CA LYS A 774 15.80 20.46 24.87
C LYS A 774 16.42 20.60 26.25
N ARG A 775 17.75 20.66 26.35
CA ARG A 775 18.49 20.92 27.61
C ARG A 775 18.37 22.36 28.11
N GLN A 776 17.89 23.28 27.27
CA GLN A 776 17.79 24.72 27.53
C GLN A 776 16.33 25.20 27.59
N ASN A 777 15.39 24.28 27.89
CA ASN A 777 13.95 24.53 27.99
C ASN A 777 13.31 25.13 26.71
N ILE A 778 13.85 24.76 25.55
CA ILE A 778 13.23 24.94 24.24
C ILE A 778 12.66 23.59 23.78
N GLN A 779 11.47 23.59 23.17
CA GLN A 779 10.81 22.41 22.65
C GLN A 779 11.17 22.21 21.17
N PRO A 780 12.04 21.24 20.82
CA PRO A 780 12.29 20.92 19.42
C PRO A 780 11.15 20.10 18.82
N ILE A 781 10.83 20.35 17.55
CA ILE A 781 9.92 19.55 16.73
C ILE A 781 10.67 19.15 15.47
N LEU A 782 10.98 17.86 15.32
CA LEU A 782 11.62 17.34 14.11
C LEU A 782 10.56 17.17 13.02
N THR A 783 10.78 17.72 11.81
CA THR A 783 9.87 17.46 10.66
C THR A 783 9.88 15.97 10.30
N ARG A 784 11.05 15.32 10.38
CA ARG A 784 11.19 13.85 10.40
C ARG A 784 12.13 13.40 11.52
N SER A 785 11.73 12.37 12.26
CA SER A 785 12.55 11.72 13.30
C SER A 785 13.15 10.39 12.84
N GLY A 786 13.25 10.18 11.53
CA GLY A 786 13.68 8.93 10.91
C GLY A 786 14.02 9.08 9.43
N ASP A 787 14.38 7.97 8.81
CA ASP A 787 14.73 7.90 7.39
C ASP A 787 13.51 7.55 6.54
N TYR A 788 12.69 8.57 6.26
CA TYR A 788 11.50 8.50 5.41
C TYR A 788 11.32 9.82 4.65
N ASP A 789 10.67 9.74 3.49
CA ASP A 789 10.42 10.87 2.61
C ASP A 789 9.42 11.85 3.24
N LEU A 790 9.62 13.14 2.95
CA LEU A 790 8.77 14.20 3.48
C LEU A 790 8.75 15.39 2.50
N GLU A 791 7.57 15.71 1.98
CA GLU A 791 7.37 16.76 0.99
C GLU A 791 7.68 18.16 1.55
N LEU A 792 8.07 19.07 0.66
CA LEU A 792 8.37 20.46 1.03
C LEU A 792 7.17 21.17 1.66
N ALA A 793 5.95 20.85 1.22
CA ALA A 793 4.70 21.29 1.85
C ALA A 793 4.60 20.78 3.30
N THR A 794 4.66 19.46 3.49
CA THR A 794 4.49 18.83 4.80
C THR A 794 5.57 19.22 5.81
N ARG A 795 6.79 19.56 5.37
CA ARG A 795 7.84 20.16 6.24
C ARG A 795 7.37 21.48 6.86
N VAL A 796 6.71 22.33 6.08
CA VAL A 796 6.14 23.60 6.56
C VAL A 796 4.88 23.34 7.40
N GLU A 797 3.96 22.49 6.93
CA GLU A 797 2.74 22.14 7.66
C GLU A 797 3.03 21.58 9.06
N ILE A 798 4.08 20.78 9.25
CA ILE A 798 4.47 20.27 10.59
C ILE A 798 4.91 21.40 11.51
N ALA A 799 5.62 22.42 11.00
CA ALA A 799 6.03 23.59 11.78
C ALA A 799 4.86 24.52 12.11
N GLU A 800 3.91 24.68 11.19
CA GLU A 800 2.67 25.44 11.40
C GLU A 800 1.75 24.76 12.41
N ASN A 801 1.49 23.46 12.26
CA ASN A 801 0.65 22.67 13.18
C ASN A 801 1.26 22.54 14.59
N ALA A 802 2.58 22.73 14.73
CA ALA A 802 3.26 22.78 16.01
C ALA A 802 3.30 24.18 16.67
N ASP A 803 2.75 25.21 16.01
CA ASP A 803 2.91 26.62 16.39
C ASP A 803 4.38 26.99 16.66
N ALA A 804 5.27 26.65 15.72
CA ALA A 804 6.69 26.94 15.86
C ALA A 804 6.97 28.46 15.88
N ASP A 805 7.97 28.84 16.67
CA ASP A 805 8.49 30.21 16.72
C ASP A 805 9.63 30.41 15.72
N LEU A 806 10.35 29.34 15.36
CA LEU A 806 11.48 29.34 14.43
C LEU A 806 11.49 28.06 13.59
N PHE A 807 11.99 28.14 12.35
CA PHE A 807 12.19 26.99 11.45
C PHE A 807 13.65 26.89 11.00
N ILE A 808 14.31 25.75 11.29
CA ILE A 808 15.73 25.54 11.04
C ILE A 808 15.91 24.31 10.13
N SER A 809 16.17 24.52 8.84
CA SER A 809 16.48 23.44 7.91
C SER A 809 17.99 23.19 7.82
N LEU A 810 18.38 21.92 7.82
CA LEU A 810 19.79 21.49 7.87
C LEU A 810 20.14 20.67 6.64
N HIS A 811 21.14 21.14 5.89
CA HIS A 811 21.59 20.61 4.60
C HIS A 811 23.13 20.50 4.55
N ALA A 812 23.67 19.80 3.55
CA ALA A 812 25.11 19.64 3.34
C ALA A 812 25.49 19.55 1.84
N ASN A 813 25.75 20.72 1.25
CA ASN A 813 26.33 21.01 -0.05
C ASN A 813 27.17 19.91 -0.72
N VAL A 814 27.06 19.83 -2.05
CA VAL A 814 27.96 19.03 -2.91
C VAL A 814 28.41 19.81 -4.15
N ASN A 815 29.69 19.68 -4.49
CA ASN A 815 30.27 20.17 -5.74
C ASN A 815 31.37 19.21 -6.25
N PRO A 816 30.99 18.14 -6.99
CA PRO A 816 31.95 17.14 -7.48
C PRO A 816 33.05 17.70 -8.39
N ASN A 817 32.81 18.86 -9.02
CA ASN A 817 33.77 19.53 -9.89
C ASN A 817 34.82 20.35 -9.11
N GLN A 818 34.64 20.53 -7.79
CA GLN A 818 35.56 21.29 -6.92
C GLN A 818 35.76 20.58 -5.57
N PRO A 819 36.50 19.44 -5.52
CA PRO A 819 36.73 18.69 -4.29
C PRO A 819 37.61 19.41 -3.23
N THR A 820 38.15 20.58 -3.59
CA THR A 820 38.83 21.50 -2.67
C THR A 820 37.90 22.55 -2.05
N LEU A 821 36.63 22.60 -2.47
CA LEU A 821 35.60 23.47 -1.91
C LEU A 821 35.13 22.93 -0.56
N ASN A 822 35.25 23.75 0.47
CA ASN A 822 34.93 23.46 1.87
C ASN A 822 34.42 24.75 2.53
N GLY A 823 33.59 24.63 3.56
CA GLY A 823 33.04 25.72 4.37
C GLY A 823 31.52 25.75 4.47
N LEU A 824 31.00 26.44 5.48
CA LEU A 824 29.56 26.58 5.75
C LEU A 824 28.95 27.78 5.01
N GLU A 825 27.69 27.64 4.62
CA GLU A 825 26.86 28.69 4.02
C GLU A 825 25.50 28.74 4.73
N LEU A 826 24.92 29.92 4.93
CA LEU A 826 23.57 30.06 5.47
C LEU A 826 22.67 30.78 4.47
N TYR A 827 21.40 30.37 4.41
CA TYR A 827 20.40 30.96 3.53
C TYR A 827 19.16 31.37 4.31
N HIS A 828 18.62 32.54 3.99
CA HIS A 828 17.29 32.97 4.43
C HIS A 828 16.51 33.60 3.27
N TYR A 829 15.20 33.79 3.44
CA TYR A 829 14.40 34.50 2.44
C TYR A 829 14.63 36.01 2.51
N ALA A 830 14.84 36.64 1.35
CA ALA A 830 15.28 38.03 1.24
C ALA A 830 14.30 39.05 1.85
N ALA A 831 13.00 38.73 1.89
CA ALA A 831 11.97 39.63 2.42
C ALA A 831 11.80 39.55 3.96
N SER A 832 12.50 38.64 4.65
CA SER A 832 12.34 38.42 6.09
C SER A 832 13.52 38.94 6.90
N THR A 833 13.33 40.11 7.53
CA THR A 833 14.34 40.73 8.43
C THR A 833 14.64 39.87 9.66
N GLU A 834 13.64 39.18 10.21
CA GLU A 834 13.85 38.29 11.35
C GLU A 834 14.62 37.02 10.97
N SER A 835 14.35 36.45 9.81
CA SER A 835 15.16 35.33 9.29
C SER A 835 16.61 35.74 9.04
N ALA A 836 16.85 37.00 8.62
CA ALA A 836 18.20 37.55 8.48
C ALA A 836 18.94 37.66 9.84
N ARG A 837 18.25 38.12 10.89
CA ARG A 837 18.81 38.15 12.26
C ARG A 837 19.09 36.76 12.81
N LEU A 838 18.16 35.82 12.63
CA LEU A 838 18.32 34.43 13.03
C LEU A 838 19.54 33.78 12.32
N ALA A 839 19.69 34.00 11.01
CA ALA A 839 20.85 33.54 10.26
C ALA A 839 22.14 34.16 10.80
N GLN A 840 22.13 35.47 11.09
CA GLN A 840 23.31 36.16 11.63
C GLN A 840 23.72 35.66 13.02
N ALA A 841 22.77 35.32 13.89
CA ALA A 841 23.04 34.76 15.21
C ALA A 841 23.60 33.32 15.15
N ILE A 842 23.08 32.48 14.25
CA ILE A 842 23.58 31.12 14.00
C ILE A 842 24.99 31.17 13.38
N HIS A 843 25.17 31.96 12.32
CA HIS A 843 26.47 32.17 11.66
C HIS A 843 27.55 32.64 12.64
N HIS A 844 27.28 33.70 13.40
CA HIS A 844 28.19 34.26 14.39
C HIS A 844 28.52 33.30 15.55
N SER A 845 27.65 32.31 15.80
CA SER A 845 27.92 31.23 16.74
C SER A 845 28.88 30.20 16.12
N LEU A 846 28.56 29.71 14.92
CA LEU A 846 29.35 28.74 14.16
C LEU A 846 30.81 29.21 13.99
N VAL A 847 31.03 30.37 13.36
CA VAL A 847 32.39 30.86 13.03
C VAL A 847 33.25 31.26 14.24
N ARG A 848 32.69 31.20 15.45
CA ARG A 848 33.40 31.43 16.73
C ARG A 848 33.61 30.17 17.56
N SER A 849 32.85 29.10 17.31
CA SER A 849 32.84 27.89 18.13
C SER A 849 33.46 26.66 17.47
N ILE A 850 33.64 26.66 16.15
CA ILE A 850 34.28 25.58 15.40
C ILE A 850 35.31 26.12 14.40
N GLU A 851 36.38 25.36 14.17
CA GLU A 851 37.29 25.61 13.06
C GLU A 851 36.64 25.10 11.77
N VAL A 852 36.23 26.06 10.93
CA VAL A 852 35.47 25.85 9.70
C VAL A 852 35.72 27.03 8.77
N ARG A 853 35.67 26.80 7.46
CA ARG A 853 35.80 27.89 6.49
C ARG A 853 34.47 28.65 6.39
N ASP A 854 34.52 29.95 6.67
CA ASP A 854 33.38 30.83 6.46
C ASP A 854 33.18 31.10 4.95
N ARG A 855 31.93 30.99 4.48
CA ARG A 855 31.50 31.37 3.13
C ARG A 855 30.28 32.30 3.14
N GLY A 856 29.86 32.77 4.32
CA GLY A 856 28.88 33.84 4.52
C GLY A 856 27.41 33.44 4.58
N ILE A 857 26.57 34.47 4.65
CA ILE A 857 25.11 34.39 4.67
C ILE A 857 24.60 34.93 3.34
N HIS A 858 23.64 34.23 2.75
CA HIS A 858 23.10 34.45 1.42
C HIS A 858 21.57 34.53 1.45
N HIS A 859 20.97 34.89 0.32
CA HIS A 859 19.52 34.89 0.15
C HIS A 859 19.10 33.83 -0.86
N ALA A 860 18.02 33.10 -0.57
CA ALA A 860 17.44 32.12 -1.49
C ALA A 860 15.91 32.16 -1.48
N ASN A 861 15.30 31.66 -2.56
CA ASN A 861 13.85 31.59 -2.77
C ASN A 861 13.32 30.16 -2.56
N PHE A 862 13.93 29.41 -1.64
CA PHE A 862 13.56 28.02 -1.35
C PHE A 862 12.17 27.93 -0.69
N TYR A 863 11.45 26.83 -0.93
CA TYR A 863 10.10 26.61 -0.39
C TYR A 863 10.08 26.74 1.14
N THR A 864 11.00 26.03 1.79
CA THR A 864 11.27 25.99 3.24
C THR A 864 11.83 27.29 3.84
N LEU A 865 12.03 28.34 3.04
CA LEU A 865 12.39 29.68 3.50
C LEU A 865 11.32 30.74 3.20
N ARG A 866 10.56 30.57 2.11
CA ARG A 866 9.56 31.54 1.66
C ARG A 866 8.20 31.36 2.33
N LEU A 867 7.80 30.12 2.59
CA LEU A 867 6.42 29.79 3.01
C LEU A 867 6.19 29.59 4.51
N PRO A 868 7.18 29.21 5.36
CA PRO A 868 6.95 29.19 6.81
C PRO A 868 6.54 30.58 7.33
N PRO A 869 5.45 30.71 8.12
CA PRO A 869 5.00 31.99 8.67
C PRO A 869 5.81 32.45 9.89
N MET A 870 6.87 31.71 10.25
CA MET A 870 7.83 32.03 11.31
C MET A 870 9.26 32.20 10.74
N PRO A 871 10.17 32.93 11.42
CA PRO A 871 11.54 33.12 10.96
C PRO A 871 12.25 31.80 10.61
N SER A 872 12.82 31.74 9.40
CA SER A 872 13.26 30.50 8.77
C SER A 872 14.67 30.61 8.19
N VAL A 873 15.52 29.64 8.51
CA VAL A 873 16.92 29.59 8.06
C VAL A 873 17.29 28.19 7.61
N LEU A 874 18.04 28.11 6.51
CA LEU A 874 18.68 26.90 6.02
C LEU A 874 20.19 27.01 6.28
N VAL A 875 20.77 25.97 6.86
CA VAL A 875 22.20 25.90 7.21
C VAL A 875 22.85 24.80 6.41
N GLU A 876 23.76 25.17 5.50
CA GLU A 876 24.69 24.26 4.84
C GLU A 876 25.87 24.02 5.78
N ILE A 877 25.91 22.84 6.40
CA ILE A 877 26.86 22.50 7.47
C ILE A 877 28.30 22.20 6.98
N GLY A 878 28.52 22.21 5.67
CA GLY A 878 29.79 21.92 5.00
C GLY A 878 29.58 21.21 3.65
N TYR A 879 30.66 21.00 2.90
CA TYR A 879 30.64 20.33 1.59
C TYR A 879 30.99 18.84 1.70
N LEU A 880 30.07 17.93 1.40
CA LEU A 880 30.32 16.48 1.45
C LEU A 880 31.32 16.00 0.39
N THR A 881 31.54 16.78 -0.68
CA THR A 881 32.59 16.55 -1.68
C THR A 881 33.94 17.19 -1.30
N GLY A 882 33.97 18.02 -0.27
CA GLY A 882 35.16 18.71 0.22
C GLY A 882 36.00 17.79 1.11
N GLN A 883 37.30 17.65 0.82
CA GLN A 883 38.15 16.70 1.54
C GLN A 883 38.25 16.94 3.06
N GLN A 884 38.17 18.19 3.53
CA GLN A 884 38.22 18.52 4.95
C GLN A 884 36.84 18.37 5.59
N ASP A 885 35.82 18.91 4.94
CA ASP A 885 34.44 18.90 5.42
C ASP A 885 33.86 17.48 5.47
N ALA A 886 34.12 16.62 4.48
CA ALA A 886 33.68 15.23 4.50
C ALA A 886 34.29 14.44 5.68
N ALA A 887 35.59 14.61 5.94
CA ALA A 887 36.27 13.98 7.07
C ALA A 887 35.76 14.51 8.41
N ASN A 888 35.49 15.82 8.48
CA ASN A 888 34.89 16.47 9.66
C ASN A 888 33.45 16.00 9.89
N LEU A 889 32.60 15.98 8.87
CA LEU A 889 31.19 15.59 8.97
C LEU A 889 31.01 14.08 9.20
N ALA A 890 31.97 13.24 8.81
CA ALA A 890 32.01 11.83 9.23
C ALA A 890 32.25 11.68 10.75
N ASN A 891 33.00 12.60 11.37
CA ASN A 891 33.34 12.57 12.79
C ASN A 891 32.16 13.02 13.69
N ALA A 892 31.62 12.08 14.47
CA ALA A 892 30.50 12.34 15.38
C ALA A 892 30.78 13.44 16.42
N THR A 893 32.02 13.57 16.89
CA THR A 893 32.40 14.62 17.85
C THR A 893 32.35 16.00 17.21
N TYR A 894 32.77 16.12 15.94
CA TYR A 894 32.68 17.38 15.20
C TYR A 894 31.22 17.74 14.89
N ARG A 895 30.39 16.75 14.51
CA ARG A 895 28.94 16.98 14.35
C ARG A 895 28.28 17.48 15.63
N ASN A 896 28.65 16.95 16.79
CA ASN A 896 28.09 17.41 18.06
C ASN A 896 28.50 18.86 18.38
N TYR A 897 29.74 19.28 18.08
CA TYR A 897 30.15 20.68 18.21
C TYR A 897 29.43 21.61 17.22
N LEU A 898 29.20 21.17 15.98
CA LEU A 898 28.34 21.87 15.00
C LEU A 898 26.92 22.08 15.57
N ALA A 899 26.29 21.01 16.05
CA ALA A 899 24.96 21.05 16.62
C ALA A 899 24.87 21.96 17.86
N GLN A 900 25.88 21.91 18.74
CA GLN A 900 25.99 22.78 19.90
C GLN A 900 26.11 24.25 19.48
N ALA A 901 26.93 24.56 18.46
CA ALA A 901 27.11 25.92 17.96
C ALA A 901 25.82 26.47 17.33
N ILE A 902 25.07 25.66 16.57
CA ILE A 902 23.75 26.01 16.01
C ILE A 902 22.78 26.32 17.16
N ALA A 903 22.67 25.44 18.16
CA ALA A 903 21.79 25.63 19.31
C ALA A 903 22.12 26.91 20.10
N ILE A 904 23.41 27.21 20.33
CA ILE A 904 23.86 28.46 20.97
C ILE A 904 23.49 29.70 20.12
N GLY A 905 23.51 29.58 18.79
CA GLY A 905 23.08 30.64 17.88
C GLY A 905 21.58 30.93 17.97
N ILE A 906 20.76 29.87 17.97
CA ILE A 906 19.31 29.95 18.19
C ILE A 906 19.01 30.59 19.55
N LEU A 907 19.69 30.17 20.62
CA LEU A 907 19.52 30.71 21.97
C LEU A 907 19.89 32.20 22.07
N ARG A 908 20.91 32.65 21.34
CA ARG A 908 21.27 34.09 21.26
C ARG A 908 20.22 34.91 20.52
N TYR A 909 19.66 34.40 19.42
CA TYR A 909 18.54 35.07 18.75
C TYR A 909 17.31 35.13 19.65
N VAL A 910 16.97 34.02 20.32
CA VAL A 910 15.89 33.94 21.32
C VAL A 910 16.07 34.94 22.47
N GLN A 911 17.29 35.15 22.95
CA GLN A 911 17.58 36.19 23.94
C GLN A 911 17.34 37.60 23.34
N GLN A 912 17.81 37.87 22.12
CA GLN A 912 17.60 39.14 21.41
C GLN A 912 16.14 39.41 21.02
N MET A 913 15.26 38.40 21.02
CA MET A 913 13.81 38.57 20.89
C MET A 913 13.11 38.92 22.21
N ARG A 914 13.81 38.83 23.35
CA ARG A 914 13.28 39.02 24.71
C ARG A 914 13.86 40.28 25.39
N GLU A 915 14.78 40.98 24.73
CA GLU A 915 15.44 42.23 25.15
C GLU A 915 14.89 43.44 24.37
#